data_AF-A0A353T2Q5-F1
#
_entry.id   AF-A0A353T2Q5-F1
#
_cell.length_a   1.000
_cell.length_b   1.000
_cell.length_c   1.000
_cell.angle_alpha   90.00
_cell.angle_beta   90.00
_cell.angle_gamma   90.00
#
_symmetry.space_group_name_H-M   'P 1'
#
loop_
_entity.id
_entity.type
_entity.pdbx_description
1 polymer ?
#
loop_
_entity_poly.entity_id
_entity_poly.type
_entity_poly.pdbx_seq_one_letter_code
_entity_poly.pdbx_strand_id
1 'polypeptide(L)'
;MKRFHSILTVIVMASMLLALFPAAAFAQEEILSGVTENPKNHYVYANGNPIVIKETEETIEGNVVQNTYIYDVHGETKLFDKPLEEVPYVFGGAQTATVANTKVVMESGRIGTRTRTGKGYLYGGGGGDVEGTAEVIVRGGFVGSVYGCGAGTTGRVKIEYNNTVSDLQALVVGGQGKIRGNVDIVLNDPNLTTLCGGGNGTSDTYVGGNVNITIRGGSIDNLYGGCVHGYVNGMAHITIEGSTKVNKAFHPMRKIYNDLVYGGAYVYVPENFDTDRIKTVYEDGKPNNEIRIFKNGTQVYGPCPATVDSNGNVYANGTPVTIKTGKADGKTYLYDQMGVNKLLEDPIDHGTVYGGSVADDVDQTSIVMESGVVSAVYGGGWNGNVTGNSSIVLNGGVADHVFGSSRNGTVNGTAYIKVSEGMKIAERIASDSGKGRSRASVLWVAQSFDMSKLQPGENTRIFKGSFEVVDPEIAIPNTVTVRGSSVFANGIPIVIRKDRINGRTFVYDASGRKRLLTADVNGKEIYGGSYQGIVNRTSVTMESGTVSRIYGGGYQGGVSDTAGITITGGDVTEVIYGGSFDGDVGSTSIYVSGPYVAKGVNAGSRNGCVRGDTKVVLVDSVAKGLYAGTGGDGRFGCPGSDVMGNASYTLVGGMAESIYGGCKTGVIKGTSTITLEGQIVVKKVLDAQGKGGVSGGATVTIPENFIYMDKIEQGKGIDIQLTAPVPKNTVPGIGKRTEEVLSTEGEEGK
;
A
#
# COMPACT_ATOMS: atom_id res chain seq x y z
N MET A 1 15.37 -35.75 -45.44
CA MET A 1 15.77 -34.46 -46.08
C MET A 1 14.72 -33.35 -45.98
N LYS A 2 13.43 -33.58 -46.32
CA LYS A 2 12.38 -32.53 -46.22
C LYS A 2 12.19 -31.95 -44.80
N ARG A 3 12.20 -32.77 -43.74
CA ARG A 3 12.11 -32.29 -42.34
C ARG A 3 13.34 -31.48 -41.88
N PHE A 4 14.51 -31.75 -42.44
CA PHE A 4 15.74 -31.02 -42.09
C PHE A 4 15.76 -29.63 -42.72
N HIS A 5 15.22 -29.49 -43.94
CA HIS A 5 15.00 -28.19 -44.56
C HIS A 5 13.96 -27.37 -43.80
N SER A 6 12.83 -27.95 -43.38
CA SER A 6 11.82 -27.20 -42.61
C SER A 6 12.34 -26.71 -41.26
N ILE A 7 13.16 -27.51 -40.56
CA ILE A 7 13.77 -27.11 -39.29
C ILE A 7 14.84 -26.03 -39.52
N LEU A 8 15.66 -26.15 -40.56
CA LEU A 8 16.68 -25.15 -40.87
C LEU A 8 16.06 -23.82 -41.34
N THR A 9 14.98 -23.85 -42.13
CA THR A 9 14.25 -22.64 -42.53
C THR A 9 13.57 -21.96 -41.34
N VAL A 10 13.03 -22.73 -40.37
CA VAL A 10 12.46 -22.18 -39.14
C VAL A 10 13.54 -21.62 -38.22
N ILE A 11 14.70 -22.26 -38.11
CA ILE A 11 15.83 -21.73 -37.32
C ILE A 11 16.40 -20.47 -37.97
N VAL A 12 16.59 -20.44 -39.29
CA VAL A 12 17.09 -19.26 -40.02
C VAL A 12 16.07 -18.11 -39.94
N MET A 13 14.78 -18.37 -40.11
CA MET A 13 13.73 -17.36 -39.92
C MET A 13 13.62 -16.90 -38.46
N ALA A 14 13.78 -17.79 -37.47
CA ALA A 14 13.80 -17.41 -36.06
C ALA A 14 15.03 -16.56 -35.70
N SER A 15 16.21 -16.87 -36.26
CA SER A 15 17.42 -16.05 -36.07
C SER A 15 17.37 -14.72 -36.82
N MET A 16 16.69 -14.65 -37.98
CA MET A 16 16.41 -13.37 -38.65
C MET A 16 15.33 -12.56 -37.91
N LEU A 17 14.35 -13.21 -37.28
CA LEU A 17 13.34 -12.56 -36.41
C LEU A 17 13.98 -12.03 -35.11
N LEU A 18 14.92 -12.77 -34.51
CA LEU A 18 15.70 -12.34 -33.34
C LEU A 18 16.67 -11.19 -33.65
N ALA A 19 17.12 -11.05 -34.90
CA ALA A 19 17.91 -9.90 -35.34
C ALA A 19 17.06 -8.66 -35.69
N LEU A 20 15.73 -8.80 -35.79
CA LEU A 20 14.78 -7.71 -36.07
C LEU A 20 14.16 -7.10 -34.80
N PHE A 21 14.42 -7.68 -33.62
CA PHE A 21 14.11 -7.04 -32.35
C PHE A 21 15.39 -6.49 -31.74
N PRO A 22 15.55 -5.16 -31.60
CA PRO A 22 16.54 -4.66 -30.66
C PRO A 22 16.07 -5.12 -29.27
N ALA A 23 16.68 -6.20 -28.77
CA ALA A 23 16.65 -6.51 -27.37
C ALA A 23 17.40 -5.37 -26.67
N ALA A 24 16.66 -4.34 -26.24
CA ALA A 24 17.10 -3.53 -25.13
C ALA A 24 17.05 -4.42 -23.89
N ALA A 25 18.03 -5.32 -23.75
CA ALA A 25 18.46 -5.75 -22.46
C ALA A 25 18.89 -4.47 -21.74
N PHE A 26 18.03 -3.94 -20.86
CA PHE A 26 18.50 -3.00 -19.85
C PHE A 26 19.39 -3.82 -18.93
N ALA A 27 20.67 -3.95 -19.31
CA ALA A 27 21.71 -4.21 -18.34
C ALA A 27 21.53 -3.14 -17.26
N GLN A 28 21.35 -3.58 -16.01
CA GLN A 28 21.56 -2.65 -14.89
C GLN A 28 23.03 -2.25 -15.00
N GLU A 29 23.27 -1.04 -15.50
CA GLU A 29 24.62 -0.56 -15.73
C GLU A 29 25.41 -0.61 -14.41
N GLU A 30 26.64 -1.09 -14.49
CA GLU A 30 27.48 -1.32 -13.33
C GLU A 30 27.75 0.00 -12.60
N ILE A 31 27.45 0.04 -11.31
CA ILE A 31 27.79 1.19 -10.46
C ILE A 31 29.31 1.17 -10.28
N LEU A 32 29.99 2.18 -10.83
CA LEU A 32 31.44 2.32 -10.68
C LEU A 32 31.81 2.56 -9.23
N SER A 33 32.91 1.94 -8.77
CA SER A 33 33.42 2.13 -7.41
C SER A 33 34.08 3.50 -7.22
N GLY A 34 33.78 4.18 -6.12
CA GLY A 34 34.41 5.44 -5.74
C GLY A 34 33.90 6.66 -6.52
N VAL A 35 34.69 7.74 -6.54
CA VAL A 35 34.41 8.99 -7.25
C VAL A 35 35.02 8.93 -8.65
N THR A 36 34.27 9.26 -9.69
CA THR A 36 34.70 9.17 -11.10
C THR A 36 34.47 10.49 -11.85
N GLU A 37 35.31 10.78 -12.84
CA GLU A 37 35.17 11.93 -13.77
C GLU A 37 34.81 11.43 -15.17
N ASN A 38 33.82 12.05 -15.80
CA ASN A 38 33.54 11.80 -17.21
C ASN A 38 34.54 12.58 -18.09
N PRO A 39 35.34 11.89 -18.93
CA PRO A 39 36.44 12.51 -19.66
C PRO A 39 35.99 13.45 -20.78
N LYS A 40 34.71 13.42 -21.19
CA LYS A 40 34.19 14.26 -22.28
C LYS A 40 33.72 15.63 -21.80
N ASN A 41 33.15 15.71 -20.61
CA ASN A 41 32.52 16.94 -20.09
C ASN A 41 33.09 17.37 -18.73
N HIS A 42 34.02 16.59 -18.15
CA HIS A 42 34.65 16.84 -16.86
C HIS A 42 33.68 16.86 -15.67
N TYR A 43 32.56 16.12 -15.78
CA TYR A 43 31.57 16.03 -14.69
C TYR A 43 32.02 14.95 -13.71
N VAL A 44 31.89 15.24 -12.42
CA VAL A 44 32.31 14.34 -11.35
C VAL A 44 31.11 13.66 -10.71
N TYR A 45 31.19 12.33 -10.53
CA TYR A 45 30.12 11.49 -9.99
C TYR A 45 30.64 10.73 -8.77
N ALA A 46 29.96 10.85 -7.63
CA ALA A 46 30.29 10.10 -6.42
C ALA A 46 29.70 8.68 -6.40
N ASN A 47 28.85 8.33 -7.37
CA ASN A 47 28.29 6.99 -7.56
C ASN A 47 27.55 6.43 -6.32
N GLY A 48 26.92 7.30 -5.52
CA GLY A 48 26.22 6.92 -4.29
C GLY A 48 27.08 6.93 -3.04
N ASN A 49 28.40 7.15 -3.16
CA ASN A 49 29.28 7.28 -2.00
C ASN A 49 29.05 8.64 -1.31
N PRO A 50 28.86 8.66 0.02
CA PRO A 50 28.83 9.92 0.78
C PRO A 50 30.16 10.66 0.69
N ILE A 51 30.13 11.94 0.33
CA ILE A 51 31.33 12.76 0.12
C ILE A 51 31.29 14.09 0.89
N VAL A 52 32.47 14.59 1.23
CA VAL A 52 32.70 15.93 1.79
C VAL A 52 33.55 16.75 0.81
N ILE A 53 33.14 17.98 0.54
CA ILE A 53 33.85 18.95 -0.28
C ILE A 53 34.38 20.05 0.63
N LYS A 54 35.69 20.29 0.61
CA LYS A 54 36.33 21.34 1.41
C LYS A 54 37.58 21.91 0.73
N GLU A 55 37.89 23.14 1.07
CA GLU A 55 39.15 23.79 0.71
C GLU A 55 40.30 23.24 1.57
N THR A 56 41.47 23.05 0.98
CA THR A 56 42.67 22.57 1.66
C THR A 56 43.88 23.34 1.18
N GLU A 57 44.79 23.65 2.10
CA GLU A 57 46.09 24.25 1.76
C GLU A 57 47.05 23.16 1.27
N GLU A 58 47.63 23.37 0.09
CA GLU A 58 48.66 22.53 -0.48
C GLU A 58 49.88 23.36 -0.86
N THR A 59 51.07 22.78 -0.71
CA THR A 59 52.30 23.41 -1.21
C THR A 59 52.64 22.80 -2.56
N ILE A 60 52.44 23.57 -3.63
CA ILE A 60 52.80 23.18 -5.00
C ILE A 60 53.99 24.02 -5.44
N GLU A 61 55.10 23.36 -5.78
CA GLU A 61 56.33 24.02 -6.24
C GLU A 61 56.85 25.13 -5.29
N GLY A 62 56.65 24.96 -3.97
CA GLY A 62 57.07 25.92 -2.95
C GLY A 62 56.09 27.06 -2.68
N ASN A 63 54.95 27.11 -3.37
CA ASN A 63 53.87 28.07 -3.13
C ASN A 63 52.72 27.41 -2.38
N VAL A 64 52.22 28.08 -1.33
CA VAL A 64 50.99 27.66 -0.64
C VAL A 64 49.80 28.10 -1.49
N VAL A 65 49.01 27.14 -1.94
CA VAL A 65 47.77 27.33 -2.71
C VAL A 65 46.59 26.74 -1.94
N GLN A 66 45.42 27.38 -2.05
CA GLN A 66 44.17 26.87 -1.51
C GLN A 66 43.30 26.36 -2.66
N ASN A 67 43.05 25.05 -2.66
CA ASN A 67 42.28 24.36 -3.69
C ASN A 67 41.16 23.54 -3.03
N THR A 68 40.10 23.30 -3.78
CA THR A 68 38.92 22.56 -3.29
C THR A 68 38.94 21.13 -3.79
N TYR A 69 38.76 20.15 -2.89
CA TYR A 69 38.79 18.73 -3.24
C TYR A 69 37.61 17.96 -2.65
N ILE A 70 37.43 16.72 -3.13
CA ILE A 70 36.45 15.76 -2.61
C ILE A 70 37.16 14.78 -1.68
N TYR A 71 36.59 14.60 -0.50
CA TYR A 71 37.01 13.67 0.53
C TYR A 71 35.91 12.68 0.86
N ASP A 72 36.28 11.62 1.58
CA ASP A 72 35.33 10.73 2.23
C ASP A 72 34.40 11.45 3.22
N VAL A 73 33.41 10.73 3.73
CA VAL A 73 32.39 11.26 4.65
C VAL A 73 32.97 11.80 5.97
N HIS A 74 34.17 11.38 6.35
CA HIS A 74 34.87 11.85 7.55
C HIS A 74 35.81 13.03 7.26
N GLY A 75 36.03 13.35 5.98
CA GLY A 75 36.91 14.41 5.53
C GLY A 75 38.39 14.05 5.65
N GLU A 76 38.75 12.77 5.75
CA GLU A 76 40.11 12.33 6.03
C GLU A 76 40.88 11.92 4.76
N THR A 77 40.24 11.12 3.91
CA THR A 77 40.87 10.60 2.68
C THR A 77 40.42 11.38 1.46
N LYS A 78 41.36 11.91 0.67
CA LYS A 78 41.05 12.52 -0.63
C LYS A 78 40.59 11.43 -1.60
N LEU A 79 39.43 11.64 -2.23
CA LEU A 79 38.80 10.71 -3.17
C LEU A 79 38.94 11.16 -4.63
N PHE A 80 39.31 12.41 -4.87
CA PHE A 80 39.47 12.98 -6.21
C PHE A 80 40.61 14.01 -6.22
N ASP A 81 41.58 13.80 -7.12
CA ASP A 81 42.85 14.54 -7.11
C ASP A 81 42.81 15.88 -7.84
N LYS A 82 41.81 16.11 -8.69
CA LYS A 82 41.70 17.35 -9.47
C LYS A 82 40.94 18.42 -8.68
N PRO A 83 41.44 19.68 -8.64
CA PRO A 83 40.75 20.79 -7.97
C PRO A 83 39.36 21.05 -8.56
N LEU A 84 38.37 21.28 -7.69
CA LEU A 84 36.98 21.51 -8.11
C LEU A 84 36.75 22.88 -8.74
N GLU A 85 37.72 23.80 -8.66
CA GLU A 85 37.75 25.05 -9.40
C GLU A 85 37.74 24.82 -10.92
N GLU A 86 38.13 23.64 -11.39
CA GLU A 86 38.10 23.25 -12.80
C GLU A 86 36.91 22.34 -13.15
N VAL A 87 36.10 21.97 -12.16
CA VAL A 87 35.01 21.03 -12.31
C VAL A 87 33.68 21.78 -12.41
N PRO A 88 32.96 21.67 -13.54
CA PRO A 88 31.70 22.38 -13.71
C PRO A 88 30.54 21.74 -12.93
N TYR A 89 30.54 20.41 -12.75
CA TYR A 89 29.43 19.69 -12.10
C TYR A 89 29.94 18.59 -11.17
N VAL A 90 29.36 18.54 -9.97
CA VAL A 90 29.55 17.45 -9.01
C VAL A 90 28.19 16.82 -8.69
N PHE A 91 28.11 15.50 -8.86
CA PHE A 91 26.91 14.68 -8.66
C PHE A 91 27.13 13.68 -7.52
N GLY A 92 26.20 13.59 -6.58
CA GLY A 92 26.21 12.56 -5.55
C GLY A 92 25.88 11.16 -6.09
N GLY A 93 25.10 11.09 -7.18
CA GLY A 93 24.72 9.83 -7.83
C GLY A 93 25.68 9.37 -8.92
N ALA A 94 25.29 8.32 -9.64
CA ALA A 94 26.03 7.81 -10.80
C ALA A 94 25.60 8.50 -12.10
N GLN A 95 26.43 8.38 -13.13
CA GLN A 95 26.16 9.00 -14.44
C GLN A 95 24.89 8.46 -15.10
N THR A 96 24.59 7.18 -14.92
CA THR A 96 23.48 6.49 -15.62
C THR A 96 22.84 5.40 -14.76
N ALA A 97 23.62 4.72 -13.91
CA ALA A 97 23.12 3.68 -13.02
C ALA A 97 22.26 4.22 -11.87
N THR A 98 21.29 3.42 -11.42
CA THR A 98 20.48 3.70 -10.23
C THR A 98 21.28 3.43 -8.96
N VAL A 99 21.24 4.36 -8.00
CA VAL A 99 21.91 4.21 -6.69
C VAL A 99 20.90 4.19 -5.54
N ALA A 100 21.25 3.53 -4.44
CA ALA A 100 20.34 3.39 -3.30
C ALA A 100 20.12 4.71 -2.54
N ASN A 101 21.19 5.42 -2.16
CA ASN A 101 21.14 6.71 -1.47
C ASN A 101 22.34 7.56 -1.88
N THR A 102 22.26 8.87 -1.68
CA THR A 102 23.39 9.78 -1.92
C THR A 102 23.48 10.82 -0.80
N LYS A 103 24.70 11.28 -0.53
CA LYS A 103 24.94 12.37 0.42
C LYS A 103 26.15 13.19 -0.01
N VAL A 104 25.94 14.49 -0.19
CA VAL A 104 27.00 15.44 -0.55
C VAL A 104 27.03 16.57 0.47
N VAL A 105 28.17 16.76 1.13
CA VAL A 105 28.37 17.85 2.10
C VAL A 105 29.44 18.80 1.57
N MET A 106 29.13 20.07 1.38
CA MET A 106 30.10 21.12 1.05
C MET A 106 30.35 22.00 2.27
N GLU A 107 31.57 21.96 2.79
CA GLU A 107 31.97 22.74 3.97
C GLU A 107 32.55 24.11 3.60
N SER A 108 33.38 24.15 2.55
CA SER A 108 34.07 25.37 2.09
C SER A 108 34.57 25.21 0.64
N GLY A 109 35.28 26.22 0.12
CA GLY A 109 35.93 26.17 -1.19
C GLY A 109 35.05 26.63 -2.33
N ARG A 110 35.34 26.17 -3.55
CA ARG A 110 34.67 26.57 -4.80
C ARG A 110 34.47 25.38 -5.73
N ILE A 111 33.32 25.35 -6.39
CA ILE A 111 33.06 24.49 -7.55
C ILE A 111 32.95 25.39 -8.79
N GLY A 112 33.61 25.01 -9.88
CA GLY A 112 33.66 25.74 -11.14
C GLY A 112 34.66 26.90 -11.16
N THR A 113 34.93 27.40 -12.37
CA THR A 113 35.98 28.40 -12.59
C THR A 113 35.67 29.77 -11.98
N ARG A 114 36.70 30.59 -11.77
CA ARG A 114 36.59 31.96 -11.23
C ARG A 114 36.04 32.99 -12.24
N THR A 115 35.55 32.54 -13.38
CA THR A 115 34.99 33.40 -14.43
C THR A 115 33.48 33.60 -14.22
N ARG A 116 32.94 34.71 -14.74
CA ARG A 116 31.51 35.06 -14.62
C ARG A 116 30.57 33.99 -15.22
N THR A 117 31.05 33.18 -16.15
CA THR A 117 30.32 32.08 -16.81
C THR A 117 30.70 30.70 -16.27
N GLY A 118 31.65 30.63 -15.34
CA GLY A 118 32.27 29.41 -14.83
C GLY A 118 31.58 28.78 -13.62
N LYS A 119 30.26 28.84 -13.54
CA LYS A 119 29.55 28.40 -12.34
C LYS A 119 29.66 26.90 -12.10
N GLY A 120 29.94 26.52 -10.87
CA GLY A 120 29.84 25.14 -10.42
C GLY A 120 28.41 24.76 -10.04
N TYR A 121 28.05 23.52 -10.33
CA TYR A 121 26.76 22.95 -10.01
C TYR A 121 26.91 21.74 -9.10
N LEU A 122 26.07 21.65 -8.08
CA LEU A 122 26.05 20.57 -7.12
C LEU A 122 24.72 19.84 -7.18
N TYR A 123 24.76 18.52 -7.35
CA TYR A 123 23.58 17.68 -7.43
C TYR A 123 23.63 16.60 -6.35
N GLY A 124 22.53 16.40 -5.63
CA GLY A 124 22.39 15.26 -4.72
C GLY A 124 22.30 13.95 -5.49
N GLY A 125 21.58 13.93 -6.61
CA GLY A 125 21.47 12.78 -7.52
C GLY A 125 22.56 12.73 -8.60
N GLY A 126 22.31 11.95 -9.65
CA GLY A 126 23.16 11.83 -10.83
C GLY A 126 22.34 11.84 -12.12
N GLY A 127 22.91 11.32 -13.21
CA GLY A 127 22.15 11.06 -14.44
C GLY A 127 21.37 9.74 -14.39
N GLY A 128 21.65 8.87 -13.41
CA GLY A 128 20.76 7.78 -13.00
C GLY A 128 19.85 8.15 -11.82
N ASP A 129 18.87 7.28 -11.53
CA ASP A 129 17.89 7.48 -10.45
C ASP A 129 18.49 7.24 -9.06
N VAL A 130 17.92 7.89 -8.04
CA VAL A 130 18.16 7.54 -6.62
C VAL A 130 16.91 6.86 -6.04
N GLU A 131 17.03 5.64 -5.54
CA GLU A 131 15.87 4.90 -5.00
C GLU A 131 15.40 5.43 -3.65
N GLY A 132 16.33 5.68 -2.74
CA GLY A 132 16.11 6.15 -1.38
C GLY A 132 16.22 7.67 -1.27
N THR A 133 17.18 8.14 -0.47
CA THR A 133 17.34 9.58 -0.18
C THR A 133 18.47 10.20 -0.98
N ALA A 134 18.19 11.34 -1.62
CA ALA A 134 19.20 12.23 -2.18
C ALA A 134 19.40 13.44 -1.26
N GLU A 135 20.55 13.51 -0.58
CA GLU A 135 20.86 14.55 0.42
C GLU A 135 21.99 15.48 -0.04
N VAL A 136 21.75 16.80 0.02
CA VAL A 136 22.77 17.83 -0.19
C VAL A 136 22.82 18.78 1.00
N ILE A 137 24.00 19.01 1.54
CA ILE A 137 24.24 19.93 2.66
C ILE A 137 25.33 20.91 2.25
N VAL A 138 25.04 22.22 2.25
CA VAL A 138 26.02 23.27 1.96
C VAL A 138 26.18 24.13 3.21
N ARG A 139 27.38 24.17 3.79
CA ARG A 139 27.73 24.96 4.99
C ARG A 139 28.57 26.19 4.66
N GLY A 140 29.14 26.27 3.46
CA GLY A 140 30.00 27.36 3.06
C GLY A 140 30.59 27.16 1.66
N GLY A 141 31.25 28.22 1.16
CA GLY A 141 31.97 28.21 -0.11
C GLY A 141 31.15 28.74 -1.31
N PHE A 142 31.75 28.75 -2.49
CA PHE A 142 31.15 29.28 -3.71
C PHE A 142 30.61 28.15 -4.59
N VAL A 143 29.29 28.02 -4.63
CA VAL A 143 28.54 27.14 -5.53
C VAL A 143 27.52 27.95 -6.31
N GLY A 144 27.43 27.70 -7.62
CA GLY A 144 26.47 28.35 -8.49
C GLY A 144 25.05 27.86 -8.19
N SER A 145 24.75 26.59 -8.47
CA SER A 145 23.41 26.06 -8.22
C SER A 145 23.43 24.72 -7.51
N VAL A 146 22.42 24.49 -6.67
CA VAL A 146 22.22 23.26 -5.92
C VAL A 146 20.91 22.61 -6.35
N TYR A 147 20.98 21.34 -6.73
CA TYR A 147 19.84 20.53 -7.14
C TYR A 147 19.76 19.30 -6.24
N GLY A 148 18.58 18.99 -5.73
CA GLY A 148 18.38 17.78 -4.92
C GLY A 148 18.55 16.49 -5.73
N CYS A 149 18.13 16.47 -7.00
CA CYS A 149 18.36 15.37 -7.92
C CYS A 149 18.65 15.81 -9.37
N GLY A 150 19.29 14.92 -10.14
CA GLY A 150 19.52 15.08 -11.57
C GLY A 150 18.38 14.46 -12.40
N ALA A 151 18.48 13.19 -12.76
CA ALA A 151 17.48 12.49 -13.59
C ALA A 151 16.19 12.10 -12.84
N GLY A 152 16.30 11.65 -11.59
CA GLY A 152 15.13 11.32 -10.79
C GLY A 152 15.45 10.80 -9.38
N THR A 153 14.42 10.74 -8.54
CA THR A 153 14.47 10.15 -7.20
C THR A 153 13.13 9.51 -6.89
N THR A 154 13.13 8.22 -6.52
CA THR A 154 11.90 7.51 -6.13
C THR A 154 11.53 7.79 -4.67
N GLY A 155 12.53 7.87 -3.78
CA GLY A 155 12.34 8.24 -2.38
C GLY A 155 12.31 9.75 -2.18
N ARG A 156 13.10 10.24 -1.21
CA ARG A 156 13.04 11.64 -0.72
C ARG A 156 14.23 12.46 -1.19
N VAL A 157 14.00 13.74 -1.47
CA VAL A 157 15.05 14.74 -1.62
C VAL A 157 15.19 15.55 -0.34
N LYS A 158 16.42 15.79 0.11
CA LYS A 158 16.73 16.68 1.23
C LYS A 158 17.84 17.66 0.85
N ILE A 159 17.58 18.95 1.06
CA ILE A 159 18.56 20.03 0.84
C ILE A 159 18.66 20.84 2.12
N GLU A 160 19.88 21.00 2.62
CA GLU A 160 20.22 21.95 3.69
C GLU A 160 21.23 22.96 3.13
N TYR A 161 20.91 24.25 3.21
CA TYR A 161 21.73 25.31 2.64
C TYR A 161 21.95 26.41 3.67
N ASN A 162 23.13 26.38 4.25
CA ASN A 162 23.62 27.23 5.33
C ASN A 162 24.81 28.03 4.81
N ASN A 163 24.62 28.78 3.74
CA ASN A 163 25.73 29.44 3.06
C ASN A 163 25.40 30.91 2.80
N THR A 164 26.21 31.78 3.42
CA THR A 164 26.13 33.24 3.27
C THR A 164 27.05 33.74 2.16
N VAL A 165 27.90 32.88 1.59
CA VAL A 165 28.84 33.21 0.51
C VAL A 165 28.16 32.92 -0.82
N SER A 166 27.43 33.89 -1.35
CA SER A 166 26.62 33.69 -2.56
C SER A 166 27.28 34.23 -3.83
N ASP A 167 27.17 33.46 -4.92
CA ASP A 167 27.15 34.02 -6.27
C ASP A 167 25.86 34.84 -6.46
N LEU A 168 25.93 35.97 -7.19
CA LEU A 168 24.78 36.85 -7.50
C LEU A 168 23.68 36.16 -8.33
N GLN A 169 23.84 34.87 -8.62
CA GLN A 169 22.98 34.09 -9.48
C GLN A 169 22.82 32.65 -9.00
N ALA A 170 22.81 32.44 -7.67
CA ALA A 170 22.67 31.12 -7.11
C ALA A 170 21.23 30.60 -7.11
N LEU A 171 21.05 29.31 -7.37
CA LEU A 171 19.75 28.63 -7.35
C LEU A 171 19.76 27.46 -6.38
N VAL A 172 18.63 27.24 -5.72
CA VAL A 172 18.35 26.00 -5.00
C VAL A 172 17.06 25.39 -5.55
N VAL A 173 17.11 24.13 -5.94
CA VAL A 173 16.01 23.47 -6.65
C VAL A 173 15.84 22.04 -6.12
N GLY A 174 14.61 21.62 -5.81
CA GLY A 174 14.30 20.25 -5.38
C GLY A 174 14.84 19.18 -6.35
N GLY A 175 14.77 19.42 -7.65
CA GLY A 175 15.46 18.57 -8.62
C GLY A 175 15.37 19.08 -10.06
N GLN A 176 16.14 18.47 -10.96
CA GLN A 176 15.97 18.70 -12.39
C GLN A 176 14.99 17.70 -13.03
N GLY A 177 14.88 16.51 -12.44
CA GLY A 177 14.08 15.39 -12.94
C GLY A 177 12.84 15.06 -12.11
N LYS A 178 12.37 13.80 -12.19
CA LYS A 178 11.14 13.34 -11.53
C LYS A 178 11.39 12.95 -10.09
N ILE A 179 10.59 13.46 -9.15
CA ILE A 179 10.69 13.14 -7.73
C ILE A 179 9.41 12.43 -7.32
N ARG A 180 9.46 11.14 -6.97
CA ARG A 180 8.25 10.38 -6.63
C ARG A 180 7.86 10.51 -5.15
N GLY A 181 8.79 10.83 -4.26
CA GLY A 181 8.52 11.09 -2.84
C GLY A 181 8.50 12.58 -2.48
N ASN A 182 8.87 12.86 -1.23
CA ASN A 182 8.85 14.22 -0.66
C ASN A 182 10.12 15.01 -0.99
N VAL A 183 10.00 16.34 -0.95
CA VAL A 183 11.14 17.26 -0.98
C VAL A 183 11.18 18.06 0.32
N ASP A 184 12.32 18.04 1.00
CA ASP A 184 12.56 18.85 2.20
C ASP A 184 13.73 19.81 1.96
N ILE A 185 13.49 21.12 2.04
CA ILE A 185 14.49 22.17 1.85
C ILE A 185 14.56 23.03 3.11
N VAL A 186 15.75 23.16 3.68
CA VAL A 186 16.03 24.02 4.83
C VAL A 186 17.13 24.99 4.45
N LEU A 187 16.87 26.29 4.60
CA LEU A 187 17.77 27.37 4.23
C LEU A 187 18.01 28.27 5.44
N ASN A 188 19.28 28.54 5.75
CA ASN A 188 19.68 29.46 6.81
C ASN A 188 20.54 30.58 6.21
N ASP A 189 20.04 31.82 6.32
CA ASP A 189 20.56 33.05 5.72
C ASP A 189 20.96 32.94 4.23
N PRO A 190 20.09 32.39 3.36
CA PRO A 190 20.40 32.26 1.95
C PRO A 190 20.54 33.62 1.26
N ASN A 191 21.35 33.69 0.19
CA ASN A 191 21.27 34.78 -0.78
C ASN A 191 21.13 34.18 -2.19
N LEU A 192 19.90 34.06 -2.67
CA LEU A 192 19.56 33.29 -3.87
C LEU A 192 18.78 34.11 -4.89
N THR A 193 18.99 33.81 -6.17
CA THR A 193 18.14 34.34 -7.24
C THR A 193 16.82 33.59 -7.39
N THR A 194 16.85 32.27 -7.19
CA THR A 194 15.65 31.44 -7.30
C THR A 194 15.71 30.28 -6.32
N LEU A 195 14.61 30.07 -5.60
CA LEU A 195 14.31 28.83 -4.89
C LEU A 195 13.11 28.15 -5.56
N CYS A 196 13.24 26.86 -5.88
CA CYS A 196 12.13 26.02 -6.33
C CYS A 196 12.01 24.78 -5.44
N GLY A 197 10.83 24.57 -4.86
CA GLY A 197 10.55 23.41 -4.03
C GLY A 197 10.51 22.09 -4.80
N GLY A 198 10.17 22.12 -6.08
CA GLY A 198 10.16 20.98 -6.99
C GLY A 198 11.15 21.15 -8.14
N GLY A 199 10.68 20.93 -9.36
CA GLY A 199 11.49 20.95 -10.58
C GLY A 199 11.67 22.34 -11.20
N ASN A 200 12.86 22.63 -11.74
CA ASN A 200 13.14 23.82 -12.58
C ASN A 200 13.55 23.44 -14.02
N GLY A 201 13.06 22.30 -14.51
CA GLY A 201 13.33 21.78 -15.86
C GLY A 201 12.35 22.29 -16.93
N THR A 202 12.60 21.94 -18.20
CA THR A 202 11.78 22.35 -19.36
C THR A 202 10.75 21.30 -19.82
N SER A 203 10.67 20.12 -19.17
CA SER A 203 9.67 19.08 -19.48
C SER A 203 9.41 18.13 -18.30
N ASP A 204 8.13 17.78 -18.06
CA ASP A 204 7.63 16.69 -17.19
C ASP A 204 8.25 16.55 -15.79
N THR A 205 8.63 17.66 -15.15
CA THR A 205 9.00 17.61 -13.73
C THR A 205 7.75 17.41 -12.87
N TYR A 206 7.80 16.53 -11.88
CA TYR A 206 6.74 16.41 -10.91
C TYR A 206 7.27 15.95 -9.56
N VAL A 207 6.54 16.31 -8.50
CA VAL A 207 6.75 15.81 -7.15
C VAL A 207 5.55 14.96 -6.76
N GLY A 208 5.78 13.67 -6.50
CA GLY A 208 4.73 12.72 -6.11
C GLY A 208 4.27 12.90 -4.67
N GLY A 209 5.14 13.42 -3.79
CA GLY A 209 4.85 13.69 -2.38
C GLY A 209 4.66 15.18 -2.06
N ASN A 210 4.92 15.52 -0.80
CA ASN A 210 4.86 16.89 -0.29
C ASN A 210 6.17 17.64 -0.53
N VAL A 211 6.07 18.96 -0.66
CA VAL A 211 7.21 19.88 -0.69
C VAL A 211 7.21 20.69 0.60
N ASN A 212 8.27 20.57 1.40
CA ASN A 212 8.45 21.28 2.66
C ASN A 212 9.65 22.22 2.54
N ILE A 213 9.42 23.52 2.71
CA ILE A 213 10.45 24.56 2.62
C ILE A 213 10.48 25.30 3.96
N THR A 214 11.66 25.44 4.56
CA THR A 214 11.90 26.29 5.73
C THR A 214 13.03 27.27 5.42
N ILE A 215 12.78 28.57 5.56
CA ILE A 215 13.75 29.63 5.30
C ILE A 215 13.93 30.47 6.56
N ARG A 216 15.17 30.59 7.05
CA ARG A 216 15.51 31.38 8.23
C ARG A 216 16.44 32.53 7.82
N GLY A 217 15.92 33.74 7.74
CA GLY A 217 16.70 34.92 7.35
C GLY A 217 17.08 34.98 5.86
N GLY A 218 18.06 35.83 5.54
CA GLY A 218 18.57 36.00 4.17
C GLY A 218 17.64 36.72 3.17
N SER A 219 17.94 36.53 1.88
CA SER A 219 17.33 37.20 0.73
C SER A 219 17.15 36.23 -0.44
N ILE A 220 15.95 36.18 -1.02
CA ILE A 220 15.62 35.36 -2.19
C ILE A 220 14.91 36.25 -3.21
N ASP A 221 15.34 36.25 -4.47
CA ASP A 221 14.63 37.02 -5.48
C ASP A 221 13.30 36.36 -5.86
N ASN A 222 13.31 35.13 -6.37
CA ASN A 222 12.11 34.39 -6.76
C ASN A 222 11.93 33.12 -5.92
N LEU A 223 10.72 32.93 -5.39
CA LEU A 223 10.38 31.79 -4.55
C LEU A 223 9.20 31.02 -5.16
N TYR A 224 9.43 29.76 -5.52
CA TYR A 224 8.41 28.84 -6.04
C TYR A 224 8.19 27.70 -5.05
N GLY A 225 6.96 27.58 -4.53
CA GLY A 225 6.58 26.56 -3.56
C GLY A 225 6.51 25.14 -4.13
N GLY A 226 6.37 25.02 -5.45
CA GLY A 226 6.35 23.75 -6.19
C GLY A 226 7.36 23.74 -7.33
N CYS A 227 6.95 23.24 -8.49
CA CYS A 227 7.75 23.28 -9.71
C CYS A 227 7.70 24.68 -10.34
N VAL A 228 8.51 24.90 -11.38
CA VAL A 228 8.38 26.05 -12.30
C VAL A 228 7.63 25.64 -13.57
N HIS A 229 7.77 24.37 -13.98
CA HIS A 229 7.09 23.75 -15.12
C HIS A 229 6.80 22.27 -14.82
N GLY A 230 5.71 22.00 -14.09
CA GLY A 230 5.42 20.65 -13.59
C GLY A 230 4.41 20.67 -12.45
N TYR A 231 3.99 19.53 -11.91
CA TYR A 231 3.00 19.50 -10.82
C TYR A 231 3.53 18.87 -9.53
N VAL A 232 2.86 19.16 -8.42
CA VAL A 232 3.05 18.53 -7.12
C VAL A 232 1.74 17.82 -6.77
N ASN A 233 1.78 16.50 -6.61
CA ASN A 233 0.61 15.72 -6.19
C ASN A 233 0.25 15.93 -4.71
N GLY A 234 1.24 16.22 -3.87
CA GLY A 234 1.05 16.56 -2.48
C GLY A 234 0.79 18.05 -2.25
N MET A 235 1.11 18.50 -1.04
CA MET A 235 1.00 19.89 -0.60
C MET A 235 2.34 20.61 -0.71
N ALA A 236 2.29 21.94 -0.86
CA ALA A 236 3.45 22.81 -0.68
C ALA A 236 3.36 23.52 0.67
N HIS A 237 4.27 23.22 1.58
CA HIS A 237 4.37 23.82 2.89
C HIS A 237 5.61 24.73 2.95
N ILE A 238 5.40 26.04 3.05
CA ILE A 238 6.49 27.03 3.08
C ILE A 238 6.45 27.75 4.42
N THR A 239 7.53 27.64 5.19
CA THR A 239 7.73 28.36 6.45
C THR A 239 8.86 29.37 6.28
N ILE A 240 8.56 30.64 6.54
CA ILE A 240 9.52 31.72 6.60
C ILE A 240 9.66 32.15 8.05
N GLU A 241 10.89 32.19 8.55
CA GLU A 241 11.25 32.60 9.89
C GLU A 241 12.23 33.77 9.84
N GLY A 242 12.24 34.61 10.87
CA GLY A 242 13.17 35.73 10.98
C GLY A 242 12.94 36.83 9.94
N SER A 243 14.01 37.48 9.48
CA SER A 243 13.97 38.67 8.62
C SER A 243 14.17 38.37 7.13
N THR A 244 13.75 37.19 6.66
CA THR A 244 13.86 36.77 5.25
C THR A 244 13.18 37.78 4.32
N LYS A 245 13.87 38.17 3.24
CA LYS A 245 13.31 39.03 2.19
C LYS A 245 13.04 38.25 0.92
N VAL A 246 11.86 38.44 0.32
CA VAL A 246 11.56 38.01 -1.05
C VAL A 246 11.51 39.24 -1.96
N ASN A 247 12.51 39.44 -2.81
CA ASN A 247 12.70 40.71 -3.52
C ASN A 247 11.82 40.86 -4.78
N LYS A 248 11.49 39.75 -5.46
CA LYS A 248 10.74 39.76 -6.72
C LYS A 248 9.38 39.08 -6.56
N ALA A 249 9.28 37.80 -6.88
CA ALA A 249 8.01 37.08 -6.93
C ALA A 249 8.00 35.89 -5.99
N PHE A 250 6.94 35.77 -5.19
CA PHE A 250 6.68 34.58 -4.40
C PHE A 250 5.43 33.90 -4.96
N HIS A 251 5.63 32.74 -5.60
CA HIS A 251 4.59 31.87 -6.11
C HIS A 251 4.48 30.60 -5.24
N PRO A 252 3.60 30.58 -4.23
CA PRO A 252 3.34 29.34 -3.47
C PRO A 252 2.89 28.19 -4.37
N MET A 253 2.13 28.52 -5.42
CA MET A 253 1.76 27.67 -6.55
C MET A 253 1.54 28.55 -7.79
N ARG A 254 1.78 28.03 -9.00
CA ARG A 254 1.79 28.83 -10.24
C ARG A 254 1.12 28.08 -11.40
N LYS A 255 -0.10 28.47 -11.80
CA LYS A 255 -0.83 27.78 -12.88
C LYS A 255 -0.44 28.24 -14.30
N ILE A 256 0.83 28.08 -14.67
CA ILE A 256 1.22 28.17 -16.08
C ILE A 256 1.65 26.79 -16.54
N TYR A 257 1.13 26.32 -17.68
CA TYR A 257 1.53 25.04 -18.28
C TYR A 257 1.45 23.82 -17.34
N ASN A 258 0.31 23.64 -16.65
CA ASN A 258 0.01 22.54 -15.71
C ASN A 258 0.72 22.59 -14.34
N ASP A 259 1.27 23.74 -13.96
CA ASP A 259 1.92 23.89 -12.66
C ASP A 259 0.90 24.04 -11.51
N LEU A 260 0.60 22.88 -10.91
CA LEU A 260 -0.48 22.64 -9.96
C LEU A 260 0.12 22.01 -8.71
N VAL A 261 -0.30 22.48 -7.55
CA VAL A 261 -0.05 21.78 -6.28
C VAL A 261 -1.39 21.25 -5.81
N TYR A 262 -1.68 19.99 -6.12
CA TYR A 262 -3.01 19.40 -5.93
C TYR A 262 -3.47 19.38 -4.47
N GLY A 263 -2.55 19.33 -3.51
CA GLY A 263 -2.87 19.45 -2.08
C GLY A 263 -3.04 20.90 -1.58
N GLY A 264 -2.82 21.90 -2.42
CA GLY A 264 -2.79 23.31 -2.02
C GLY A 264 -1.44 23.76 -1.44
N ALA A 265 -1.33 25.07 -1.23
CA ALA A 265 -0.12 25.71 -0.71
C ALA A 265 -0.39 26.41 0.63
N TYR A 266 0.45 26.14 1.62
CA TYR A 266 0.36 26.68 2.98
C TYR A 266 1.63 27.49 3.26
N VAL A 267 1.45 28.78 3.53
CA VAL A 267 2.55 29.74 3.68
C VAL A 267 2.49 30.33 5.08
N TYR A 268 3.51 30.05 5.89
CA TYR A 268 3.65 30.56 7.25
C TYR A 268 4.73 31.62 7.25
N VAL A 269 4.40 32.84 7.68
CA VAL A 269 5.31 33.98 7.68
C VAL A 269 5.25 34.74 9.01
N PRO A 270 6.31 35.49 9.37
CA PRO A 270 6.28 36.37 10.54
C PRO A 270 5.32 37.54 10.33
N GLU A 271 4.90 38.17 11.42
CA GLU A 271 3.94 39.30 11.41
C GLU A 271 4.34 40.42 10.43
N ASN A 272 5.63 40.77 10.44
CA ASN A 272 6.19 41.87 9.66
C ASN A 272 6.58 41.48 8.22
N PHE A 273 6.24 40.28 7.76
CA PHE A 273 6.55 39.86 6.39
C PHE A 273 5.68 40.61 5.37
N ASP A 274 6.33 41.10 4.31
CA ASP A 274 5.66 41.73 3.17
C ASP A 274 4.93 40.66 2.33
N THR A 275 3.61 40.62 2.49
CA THR A 275 2.75 39.67 1.80
C THR A 275 2.36 40.10 0.39
N ASP A 276 2.65 41.34 -0.03
CA ASP A 276 2.26 41.86 -1.36
C ASP A 276 3.01 41.15 -2.50
N ARG A 277 4.13 40.52 -2.16
CA ARG A 277 4.95 39.71 -3.09
C ARG A 277 4.37 38.32 -3.31
N ILE A 278 3.44 37.87 -2.47
CA ILE A 278 2.80 36.57 -2.59
C ILE A 278 1.76 36.63 -3.70
N LYS A 279 1.95 35.82 -4.73
CA LYS A 279 1.05 35.71 -5.87
C LYS A 279 -0.12 34.83 -5.48
N THR A 280 -1.23 35.49 -5.16
CA THR A 280 -2.46 34.91 -4.65
C THR A 280 -3.57 34.77 -5.69
N VAL A 281 -3.34 35.31 -6.89
CA VAL A 281 -4.24 35.29 -8.03
C VAL A 281 -3.53 34.56 -9.17
N TYR A 282 -4.25 33.71 -9.88
CA TYR A 282 -3.77 33.08 -11.11
C TYR A 282 -3.50 34.13 -12.21
N GLU A 283 -2.71 33.78 -13.22
CA GLU A 283 -2.43 34.69 -14.34
C GLU A 283 -3.68 35.04 -15.16
N ASP A 284 -4.74 34.22 -15.08
CA ASP A 284 -6.06 34.48 -15.66
C ASP A 284 -6.93 35.44 -14.82
N GLY A 285 -6.40 35.96 -13.72
CA GLY A 285 -7.06 36.94 -12.84
C GLY A 285 -7.99 36.34 -11.79
N LYS A 286 -8.11 35.01 -11.70
CA LYS A 286 -8.96 34.36 -10.67
C LYS A 286 -8.24 34.21 -9.33
N PRO A 287 -8.91 34.44 -8.19
CA PRO A 287 -8.36 34.12 -6.88
C PRO A 287 -7.95 32.65 -6.81
N ASN A 288 -6.80 32.40 -6.20
CA ASN A 288 -6.36 31.05 -5.95
C ASN A 288 -6.84 30.57 -4.57
N ASN A 289 -7.93 29.82 -4.56
CA ASN A 289 -8.59 29.34 -3.34
C ASN A 289 -7.82 28.19 -2.64
N GLU A 290 -6.74 27.69 -3.24
CA GLU A 290 -5.92 26.61 -2.70
C GLU A 290 -4.69 27.13 -1.92
N ILE A 291 -4.45 28.45 -1.95
CA ILE A 291 -3.40 29.12 -1.16
C ILE A 291 -3.96 29.56 0.19
N ARG A 292 -3.28 29.20 1.28
CA ARG A 292 -3.54 29.70 2.63
C ARG A 292 -2.27 30.38 3.16
N ILE A 293 -2.41 31.58 3.70
CA ILE A 293 -1.28 32.35 4.26
C ILE A 293 -1.55 32.63 5.73
N PHE A 294 -0.56 32.34 6.57
CA PHE A 294 -0.60 32.51 8.01
C PHE A 294 0.46 33.53 8.43
N LYS A 295 0.05 34.60 9.11
CA LYS A 295 0.95 35.53 9.81
C LYS A 295 0.97 35.17 11.29
N ASN A 296 2.15 34.82 11.79
CA ASN A 296 2.35 34.42 13.20
C ASN A 296 1.34 33.36 13.69
N GLY A 297 1.00 32.40 12.81
CA GLY A 297 0.02 31.34 13.08
C GLY A 297 -1.43 31.68 12.75
N THR A 298 -1.79 32.95 12.55
CA THR A 298 -3.15 33.38 12.20
C THR A 298 -3.33 33.44 10.68
N GLN A 299 -4.35 32.79 10.13
CA GLN A 299 -4.62 32.85 8.68
C GLN A 299 -5.10 34.24 8.26
N VAL A 300 -4.40 34.86 7.30
CA VAL A 300 -4.71 36.20 6.77
C VAL A 300 -5.16 36.20 5.31
N TYR A 301 -4.98 35.08 4.61
CA TYR A 301 -5.39 34.93 3.20
C TYR A 301 -5.80 33.49 2.89
N GLY A 302 -6.63 33.33 1.86
CA GLY A 302 -7.23 32.08 1.46
C GLY A 302 -8.54 31.84 2.18
N PRO A 303 -9.37 30.90 1.72
CA PRO A 303 -10.57 30.52 2.47
C PRO A 303 -10.17 30.13 3.90
N CYS A 304 -10.70 30.85 4.89
CA CYS A 304 -10.65 30.40 6.28
C CYS A 304 -11.44 29.08 6.32
N PRO A 305 -10.77 27.95 6.61
CA PRO A 305 -11.27 26.66 6.23
C PRO A 305 -12.50 26.26 7.04
N ALA A 306 -12.52 26.56 8.33
CA ALA A 306 -13.65 26.24 9.19
C ALA A 306 -14.47 27.49 9.52
N THR A 307 -15.77 27.44 9.29
CA THR A 307 -16.70 28.50 9.70
C THR A 307 -17.68 27.97 10.74
N VAL A 308 -18.24 28.86 11.57
CA VAL A 308 -19.28 28.53 12.54
C VAL A 308 -20.49 29.40 12.27
N ASP A 309 -21.67 28.79 12.20
CA ASP A 309 -22.92 29.55 12.10
C ASP A 309 -23.48 29.95 13.47
N SER A 310 -24.54 30.75 13.46
CA SER A 310 -25.20 31.23 14.68
C SER A 310 -25.79 30.12 15.57
N ASN A 311 -25.94 28.90 15.05
CA ASN A 311 -26.44 27.75 15.80
C ASN A 311 -25.30 26.89 16.37
N GLY A 312 -24.04 27.31 16.19
CA GLY A 312 -22.87 26.54 16.60
C GLY A 312 -22.54 25.36 15.68
N ASN A 313 -23.09 25.32 14.46
CA ASN A 313 -22.66 24.33 13.48
C ASN A 313 -21.33 24.75 12.88
N VAL A 314 -20.41 23.81 12.81
CA VAL A 314 -19.05 23.98 12.31
C VAL A 314 -18.97 23.41 10.90
N TYR A 315 -18.43 24.18 9.95
CA TYR A 315 -18.28 23.78 8.56
C TYR A 315 -16.81 23.85 8.17
N ALA A 316 -16.17 22.71 7.94
CA ALA A 316 -14.77 22.64 7.53
C ALA A 316 -14.52 23.02 6.06
N ASN A 317 -15.58 23.25 5.29
CA ASN A 317 -15.55 23.74 3.91
C ASN A 317 -14.53 22.99 3.01
N GLY A 318 -14.48 21.65 3.14
CA GLY A 318 -13.59 20.79 2.36
C GLY A 318 -12.15 20.72 2.88
N THR A 319 -11.83 21.43 3.96
CA THR A 319 -10.50 21.38 4.56
C THR A 319 -10.37 20.18 5.50
N PRO A 320 -9.28 19.40 5.43
CA PRO A 320 -9.02 18.33 6.40
C PRO A 320 -8.84 18.87 7.82
N VAL A 321 -9.56 18.29 8.78
CA VAL A 321 -9.60 18.79 10.17
C VAL A 321 -9.48 17.67 11.20
N THR A 322 -8.96 18.02 12.37
CA THR A 322 -8.89 17.15 13.54
C THR A 322 -9.72 17.69 14.69
N ILE A 323 -10.63 16.89 15.23
CA ILE A 323 -11.39 17.17 16.45
C ILE A 323 -10.65 16.52 17.63
N LYS A 324 -10.32 17.31 18.65
CA LYS A 324 -9.73 16.78 19.88
C LYS A 324 -9.90 17.70 21.08
N THR A 325 -9.67 17.13 22.27
CA THR A 325 -9.66 17.86 23.52
C THR A 325 -8.41 18.73 23.66
N GLY A 326 -8.59 20.00 24.03
CA GLY A 326 -7.52 20.93 24.38
C GLY A 326 -6.88 20.53 25.71
N LYS A 327 -5.54 20.48 25.75
CA LYS A 327 -4.79 20.08 26.97
C LYS A 327 -4.94 21.07 28.12
N ALA A 328 -5.23 22.34 27.82
CA ALA A 328 -5.25 23.41 28.82
C ALA A 328 -6.54 23.43 29.65
N ASP A 329 -7.68 23.11 29.04
CA ASP A 329 -9.00 23.32 29.62
C ASP A 329 -9.94 22.11 29.50
N GLY A 330 -9.53 21.04 28.81
CA GLY A 330 -10.33 19.83 28.66
C GLY A 330 -11.52 19.98 27.71
N LYS A 331 -11.62 21.08 26.96
CA LYS A 331 -12.72 21.34 26.02
C LYS A 331 -12.44 20.84 24.62
N THR A 332 -13.48 20.64 23.82
CA THR A 332 -13.35 20.13 22.45
C THR A 332 -13.09 21.26 21.47
N TYR A 333 -12.08 21.10 20.61
CA TYR A 333 -11.71 22.10 19.61
C TYR A 333 -11.53 21.48 18.23
N LEU A 334 -11.63 22.33 17.21
CA LEU A 334 -11.26 22.01 15.84
C LEU A 334 -9.84 22.48 15.55
N TYR A 335 -9.01 21.55 15.09
CA TYR A 335 -7.63 21.78 14.70
C TYR A 335 -7.43 21.50 13.21
N ASP A 336 -6.28 21.95 12.69
CA ASP A 336 -5.77 21.51 11.40
C ASP A 336 -5.61 19.98 11.33
N GLN A 337 -5.34 19.46 10.14
CA GLN A 337 -5.15 18.02 9.91
C GLN A 337 -4.03 17.38 10.73
N MET A 338 -3.05 18.18 11.18
CA MET A 338 -1.93 17.72 12.00
C MET A 338 -2.28 17.77 13.50
N GLY A 339 -3.44 18.34 13.85
CA GLY A 339 -3.86 18.58 15.22
C GLY A 339 -3.02 19.66 15.92
N VAL A 340 -2.32 20.53 15.19
CA VAL A 340 -1.37 21.48 15.83
C VAL A 340 -2.06 22.80 16.13
N ASN A 341 -2.57 23.47 15.10
CA ASN A 341 -3.16 24.80 15.23
C ASN A 341 -4.68 24.71 15.36
N LYS A 342 -5.27 25.49 16.28
CA LYS A 342 -6.71 25.66 16.34
C LYS A 342 -7.18 26.38 15.07
N LEU A 343 -8.25 25.87 14.48
CA LEU A 343 -8.93 26.54 13.36
C LEU A 343 -10.06 27.45 13.84
N LEU A 344 -10.55 27.20 15.05
CA LEU A 344 -11.55 28.00 15.74
C LEU A 344 -11.06 28.24 17.17
N GLU A 345 -11.13 29.51 17.59
CA GLU A 345 -10.71 29.91 18.93
C GLU A 345 -11.67 29.41 20.01
N ASP A 346 -12.96 29.40 19.69
CA ASP A 346 -14.01 28.96 20.59
C ASP A 346 -14.17 27.43 20.61
N PRO A 347 -14.46 26.84 21.77
CA PRO A 347 -14.77 25.42 21.87
C PRO A 347 -16.00 25.02 21.06
N ILE A 348 -15.98 23.80 20.55
CA ILE A 348 -17.06 23.20 19.75
C ILE A 348 -17.79 22.08 20.50
N ASP A 349 -17.73 22.07 21.84
CA ASP A 349 -18.37 21.05 22.68
C ASP A 349 -19.86 20.91 22.34
N HIS A 350 -20.30 19.68 22.08
CA HIS A 350 -21.65 19.37 21.62
C HIS A 350 -22.08 20.08 20.32
N GLY A 351 -21.12 20.62 19.55
CA GLY A 351 -21.36 21.15 18.21
C GLY A 351 -21.66 20.06 17.19
N THR A 352 -22.20 20.46 16.05
CA THR A 352 -22.28 19.61 14.85
C THR A 352 -21.16 20.00 13.90
N VAL A 353 -20.38 19.03 13.43
CA VAL A 353 -19.25 19.27 12.53
C VAL A 353 -19.55 18.70 11.14
N TYR A 354 -19.45 19.56 10.14
CA TYR A 354 -19.59 19.24 8.72
C TYR A 354 -18.23 19.28 8.03
N GLY A 355 -17.91 18.25 7.25
CA GLY A 355 -16.68 18.21 6.46
C GLY A 355 -16.74 19.16 5.26
N GLY A 356 -17.94 19.35 4.72
CA GLY A 356 -18.22 20.27 3.61
C GLY A 356 -18.71 21.64 4.07
N SER A 357 -19.33 22.37 3.15
CA SER A 357 -19.80 23.74 3.39
C SER A 357 -21.31 23.81 3.69
N VAL A 358 -21.80 25.02 3.98
CA VAL A 358 -23.24 25.28 4.11
C VAL A 358 -23.99 25.01 2.80
N ALA A 359 -23.46 25.47 1.66
CA ALA A 359 -24.19 25.50 0.37
C ALA A 359 -23.32 25.26 -0.87
N ASP A 360 -22.04 25.62 -0.83
CA ASP A 360 -21.10 25.45 -1.94
C ASP A 360 -20.58 24.01 -2.04
N ASP A 361 -20.34 23.57 -3.27
CA ASP A 361 -19.73 22.27 -3.52
C ASP A 361 -18.25 22.28 -3.13
N VAL A 362 -17.78 21.15 -2.60
CA VAL A 362 -16.36 20.91 -2.28
C VAL A 362 -15.89 19.63 -2.95
N ASP A 363 -14.59 19.52 -3.22
CA ASP A 363 -14.06 18.37 -3.94
C ASP A 363 -13.99 17.11 -3.08
N GLN A 364 -13.45 17.24 -1.88
CA GLN A 364 -13.28 16.15 -0.93
C GLN A 364 -13.33 16.66 0.50
N THR A 365 -13.54 15.77 1.45
CA THR A 365 -13.58 16.11 2.88
C THR A 365 -12.86 15.07 3.72
N SER A 366 -12.28 15.49 4.84
CA SER A 366 -11.64 14.60 5.80
C SER A 366 -11.79 15.12 7.21
N ILE A 367 -12.37 14.30 8.08
CA ILE A 367 -12.49 14.59 9.52
C ILE A 367 -11.83 13.44 10.28
N VAL A 368 -10.90 13.79 11.15
CA VAL A 368 -10.36 12.88 12.17
C VAL A 368 -10.85 13.33 13.53
N MET A 369 -11.34 12.41 14.36
CA MET A 369 -11.65 12.68 15.77
C MET A 369 -10.78 11.82 16.66
N GLU A 370 -9.91 12.45 17.46
CA GLU A 370 -9.02 11.77 18.40
C GLU A 370 -9.61 11.67 19.81
N SER A 371 -10.38 12.70 20.20
CA SER A 371 -11.01 12.83 21.53
C SER A 371 -12.08 13.94 21.51
N GLY A 372 -12.67 14.25 22.67
CA GLY A 372 -13.67 15.30 22.82
C GLY A 372 -15.11 14.80 22.72
N VAL A 373 -16.05 15.74 22.72
CA VAL A 373 -17.49 15.49 22.69
C VAL A 373 -18.15 16.40 21.66
N VAL A 374 -18.83 15.80 20.68
CA VAL A 374 -19.60 16.50 19.65
C VAL A 374 -20.99 15.87 19.53
N SER A 375 -21.99 16.63 19.08
CA SER A 375 -23.33 16.08 18.88
C SER A 375 -23.38 15.24 17.60
N ALA A 376 -22.83 15.76 16.51
CA ALA A 376 -22.86 15.05 15.24
C ALA A 376 -21.63 15.33 14.36
N VAL A 377 -21.26 14.35 13.55
CA VAL A 377 -20.24 14.47 12.50
C VAL A 377 -20.85 14.08 11.16
N TYR A 378 -20.72 14.97 10.18
CA TYR A 378 -21.14 14.75 8.80
C TYR A 378 -19.92 14.80 7.89
N GLY A 379 -19.77 13.78 7.05
CA GLY A 379 -18.67 13.72 6.09
C GLY A 379 -18.83 14.78 5.01
N GLY A 380 -20.06 15.12 4.65
CA GLY A 380 -20.36 16.19 3.70
C GLY A 380 -20.68 17.55 4.35
N GLY A 381 -21.34 18.41 3.58
CA GLY A 381 -21.82 19.72 4.02
C GLY A 381 -23.23 19.70 4.60
N TRP A 382 -23.82 20.87 4.83
CA TRP A 382 -25.24 20.98 5.17
C TRP A 382 -26.11 20.85 3.91
N ASN A 383 -25.97 21.76 2.95
CA ASN A 383 -26.56 21.65 1.60
C ASN A 383 -25.50 21.46 0.51
N GLY A 384 -24.24 21.86 0.75
CA GLY A 384 -23.15 21.71 -0.23
C GLY A 384 -22.88 20.24 -0.56
N ASN A 385 -22.60 19.96 -1.83
CA ASN A 385 -22.24 18.61 -2.27
C ASN A 385 -20.74 18.37 -2.08
N VAL A 386 -20.37 17.10 -1.96
CA VAL A 386 -18.99 16.65 -2.13
C VAL A 386 -18.89 15.98 -3.50
N THR A 387 -18.17 16.60 -4.43
CA THR A 387 -18.06 16.09 -5.81
C THR A 387 -17.24 14.81 -5.90
N GLY A 388 -16.32 14.61 -4.95
CA GLY A 388 -15.52 13.40 -4.74
C GLY A 388 -15.93 12.62 -3.49
N ASN A 389 -14.94 12.20 -2.71
CA ASN A 389 -15.11 11.32 -1.54
C ASN A 389 -15.20 12.11 -0.23
N SER A 390 -15.88 11.53 0.76
CA SER A 390 -15.81 11.98 2.15
C SER A 390 -15.15 10.93 3.03
N SER A 391 -14.43 11.39 4.06
CA SER A 391 -13.76 10.50 5.03
C SER A 391 -13.98 10.97 6.46
N ILE A 392 -14.41 10.04 7.31
CA ILE A 392 -14.49 10.22 8.76
C ILE A 392 -13.69 9.11 9.44
N VAL A 393 -12.73 9.48 10.28
CA VAL A 393 -11.95 8.55 11.10
C VAL A 393 -12.14 8.90 12.58
N LEU A 394 -12.76 8.00 13.34
CA LEU A 394 -13.08 8.19 14.75
C LEU A 394 -12.21 7.29 15.60
N ASN A 395 -11.15 7.87 16.17
CA ASN A 395 -10.17 7.16 16.99
C ASN A 395 -10.51 7.18 18.49
N GLY A 396 -11.32 8.14 18.95
CA GLY A 396 -11.74 8.25 20.34
C GLY A 396 -12.65 9.46 20.60
N GLY A 397 -13.26 9.50 21.78
CA GLY A 397 -14.21 10.55 22.18
C GLY A 397 -15.67 10.09 22.16
N VAL A 398 -16.59 11.05 22.10
CA VAL A 398 -18.04 10.82 22.08
C VAL A 398 -18.67 11.61 20.94
N ALA A 399 -19.45 10.92 20.10
CA ALA A 399 -20.33 11.54 19.11
C ALA A 399 -21.72 10.92 19.21
N ASP A 400 -22.79 11.72 19.20
CA ASP A 400 -24.14 11.16 19.25
C ASP A 400 -24.53 10.55 17.89
N HIS A 401 -24.22 11.28 16.81
CA HIS A 401 -24.49 10.86 15.45
C HIS A 401 -23.28 10.94 14.52
N VAL A 402 -23.18 10.00 13.59
CA VAL A 402 -22.16 10.01 12.54
C VAL A 402 -22.81 9.68 11.20
N PHE A 403 -22.57 10.54 10.21
CA PHE A 403 -23.09 10.40 8.86
C PHE A 403 -21.97 10.53 7.84
N GLY A 404 -21.82 9.55 6.95
CA GLY A 404 -20.81 9.60 5.88
C GLY A 404 -21.09 10.70 4.85
N SER A 405 -22.36 11.04 4.66
CA SER A 405 -22.84 12.01 3.67
C SER A 405 -23.05 13.43 4.22
N SER A 406 -23.53 14.33 3.35
CA SER A 406 -24.06 15.65 3.74
C SER A 406 -25.39 15.52 4.49
N ARG A 407 -25.84 16.59 5.16
CA ARG A 407 -27.17 16.61 5.80
C ARG A 407 -28.31 16.64 4.78
N ASN A 408 -28.21 17.47 3.75
CA ASN A 408 -29.19 17.59 2.67
C ASN A 408 -28.57 17.47 1.26
N GLY A 409 -27.26 17.71 1.12
CA GLY A 409 -26.52 17.55 -0.15
C GLY A 409 -26.14 16.09 -0.47
N THR A 410 -25.35 15.89 -1.52
CA THR A 410 -24.85 14.56 -1.91
C THR A 410 -23.34 14.41 -1.76
N VAL A 411 -22.89 13.17 -1.55
CA VAL A 411 -21.50 12.75 -1.77
C VAL A 411 -21.49 11.91 -3.05
N ASN A 412 -20.94 12.47 -4.13
CA ASN A 412 -20.97 11.84 -5.45
C ASN A 412 -19.96 10.68 -5.56
N GLY A 413 -18.92 10.68 -4.73
CA GLY A 413 -17.98 9.59 -4.55
C GLY A 413 -18.41 8.58 -3.48
N THR A 414 -17.42 8.00 -2.82
CA THR A 414 -17.63 7.05 -1.71
C THR A 414 -17.52 7.77 -0.38
N ALA A 415 -18.46 7.52 0.53
CA ALA A 415 -18.36 7.94 1.92
C ALA A 415 -17.67 6.85 2.75
N TYR A 416 -16.52 7.21 3.32
CA TYR A 416 -15.74 6.32 4.17
C TYR A 416 -15.90 6.70 5.63
N ILE A 417 -16.27 5.72 6.46
CA ILE A 417 -16.33 5.91 7.90
C ILE A 417 -15.53 4.79 8.56
N LYS A 418 -14.63 5.16 9.47
CA LYS A 418 -13.87 4.22 10.31
C LYS A 418 -14.07 4.55 11.78
N VAL A 419 -14.49 3.55 12.56
CA VAL A 419 -14.69 3.65 14.00
C VAL A 419 -13.72 2.69 14.69
N SER A 420 -12.74 3.25 15.39
CA SER A 420 -11.73 2.50 16.14
C SER A 420 -12.20 2.14 17.55
N GLU A 421 -11.47 1.25 18.22
CA GLU A 421 -11.67 0.94 19.64
C GLU A 421 -11.58 2.22 20.49
N GLY A 422 -12.46 2.37 21.48
CA GLY A 422 -12.49 3.53 22.38
C GLY A 422 -13.39 4.69 21.95
N MET A 423 -13.88 4.70 20.70
CA MET A 423 -14.92 5.64 20.27
C MET A 423 -16.28 5.26 20.85
N LYS A 424 -17.03 6.23 21.39
CA LYS A 424 -18.40 6.04 21.86
C LYS A 424 -19.39 6.71 20.92
N ILE A 425 -20.26 5.91 20.30
CA ILE A 425 -21.41 6.40 19.51
C ILE A 425 -22.66 6.31 20.38
N ALA A 426 -23.23 7.46 20.77
CA ALA A 426 -24.34 7.47 21.72
C ALA A 426 -25.64 6.96 21.08
N GLU A 427 -25.96 7.42 19.87
CA GLU A 427 -27.23 7.12 19.23
C GLU A 427 -27.09 6.24 18.00
N ARG A 428 -26.47 6.75 16.91
CA ARG A 428 -26.42 6.00 15.64
C ARG A 428 -25.29 6.41 14.72
N ILE A 429 -24.94 5.48 13.85
CA ILE A 429 -24.05 5.67 12.71
C ILE A 429 -24.76 5.23 11.43
N ALA A 430 -24.68 6.07 10.40
CA ALA A 430 -25.28 5.80 9.11
C ALA A 430 -24.35 6.28 7.98
N SER A 431 -24.42 5.63 6.84
CA SER A 431 -23.81 6.15 5.62
C SER A 431 -24.48 7.45 5.18
N ASP A 432 -25.81 7.50 5.31
CA ASP A 432 -26.66 8.57 4.83
C ASP A 432 -27.48 9.19 5.96
N SER A 433 -27.77 10.49 5.86
CA SER A 433 -28.56 11.24 6.84
C SER A 433 -30.08 11.11 6.64
N GLY A 434 -30.51 10.31 5.64
CA GLY A 434 -31.89 10.16 5.21
C GLY A 434 -32.36 11.24 4.22
N LYS A 435 -31.82 12.46 4.32
CA LYS A 435 -32.02 13.54 3.32
C LYS A 435 -30.84 13.64 2.36
N GLY A 436 -29.61 13.67 2.88
CA GLY A 436 -28.41 13.59 2.08
C GLY A 436 -27.99 12.15 1.78
N ARG A 437 -27.44 11.93 0.59
CA ARG A 437 -27.11 10.60 0.06
C ARG A 437 -25.66 10.49 -0.37
N SER A 438 -25.09 9.30 -0.26
CA SER A 438 -23.81 8.93 -0.86
C SER A 438 -24.03 7.98 -2.03
N ARG A 439 -23.17 8.03 -3.05
CA ARG A 439 -23.25 7.09 -4.18
C ARG A 439 -22.95 5.65 -3.75
N ALA A 440 -21.96 5.52 -2.87
CA ALA A 440 -21.57 4.27 -2.22
C ALA A 440 -21.02 4.59 -0.83
N SER A 441 -21.08 3.62 0.07
CA SER A 441 -20.55 3.79 1.42
C SER A 441 -19.78 2.58 1.90
N VAL A 442 -18.71 2.86 2.66
CA VAL A 442 -17.90 1.85 3.31
C VAL A 442 -17.73 2.22 4.77
N LEU A 443 -18.19 1.33 5.65
CA LEU A 443 -18.16 1.54 7.09
C LEU A 443 -17.33 0.44 7.77
N TRP A 444 -16.17 0.82 8.31
CA TRP A 444 -15.35 -0.04 9.17
C TRP A 444 -15.65 0.27 10.64
N VAL A 445 -16.05 -0.74 11.40
CA VAL A 445 -16.25 -0.64 12.84
C VAL A 445 -15.37 -1.65 13.57
N ALA A 446 -14.94 -1.32 14.78
CA ALA A 446 -14.14 -2.19 15.62
C ALA A 446 -14.85 -3.51 15.96
N GLN A 447 -14.09 -4.54 16.36
CA GLN A 447 -14.66 -5.87 16.64
C GLN A 447 -15.65 -5.85 17.83
N SER A 448 -15.40 -4.97 18.80
CA SER A 448 -16.24 -4.73 19.97
C SER A 448 -17.50 -3.90 19.67
N PHE A 449 -17.62 -3.33 18.46
CA PHE A 449 -18.67 -2.36 18.15
C PHE A 449 -20.08 -2.97 18.28
N ASP A 450 -20.98 -2.20 18.92
CA ASP A 450 -22.38 -2.52 19.05
C ASP A 450 -23.11 -2.29 17.72
N MET A 451 -23.37 -3.38 17.01
CA MET A 451 -24.00 -3.35 15.69
C MET A 451 -25.43 -2.79 15.71
N SER A 452 -26.10 -2.74 16.88
CA SER A 452 -27.46 -2.16 16.98
C SER A 452 -27.50 -0.65 16.69
N LYS A 453 -26.34 0.01 16.72
CA LYS A 453 -26.18 1.44 16.41
C LYS A 453 -26.13 1.72 14.90
N LEU A 454 -26.03 0.69 14.06
CA LEU A 454 -25.91 0.82 12.61
C LEU A 454 -27.26 1.04 11.96
N GLN A 455 -27.35 2.06 11.11
CA GLN A 455 -28.48 2.30 10.21
C GLN A 455 -27.93 2.52 8.79
N PRO A 456 -27.42 1.48 8.12
CA PRO A 456 -26.82 1.61 6.80
C PRO A 456 -27.89 2.00 5.76
N GLY A 457 -27.56 2.96 4.91
CA GLY A 457 -28.31 3.26 3.69
C GLY A 457 -28.07 2.22 2.59
N GLU A 458 -28.78 2.38 1.46
CA GLU A 458 -28.59 1.55 0.27
C GLU A 458 -27.13 1.59 -0.23
N ASN A 459 -26.61 0.47 -0.74
CA ASN A 459 -25.23 0.36 -1.23
C ASN A 459 -24.12 0.63 -0.19
N THR A 460 -24.40 0.32 1.09
CA THR A 460 -23.39 0.37 2.16
C THR A 460 -22.74 -0.99 2.36
N ARG A 461 -21.41 -1.03 2.34
CA ARG A 461 -20.62 -2.19 2.75
C ARG A 461 -20.15 -1.97 4.19
N ILE A 462 -20.50 -2.90 5.08
CA ILE A 462 -20.10 -2.84 6.49
C ILE A 462 -18.99 -3.84 6.72
N PHE A 463 -17.97 -3.42 7.45
CA PHE A 463 -16.90 -4.27 7.91
C PHE A 463 -16.82 -4.19 9.43
N LYS A 464 -16.90 -5.34 10.10
CA LYS A 464 -16.67 -5.47 11.54
C LYS A 464 -15.30 -6.09 11.77
N GLY A 465 -14.40 -5.35 12.40
CA GLY A 465 -12.98 -5.68 12.41
C GLY A 465 -12.44 -5.78 10.99
N SER A 466 -12.01 -6.98 10.58
CA SER A 466 -11.51 -7.26 9.24
C SER A 466 -12.52 -7.98 8.33
N PHE A 467 -13.76 -8.22 8.78
CA PHE A 467 -14.74 -9.03 8.06
C PHE A 467 -15.87 -8.20 7.48
N GLU A 468 -16.24 -8.46 6.23
CA GLU A 468 -17.43 -7.87 5.62
C GLU A 468 -18.71 -8.50 6.23
N VAL A 469 -19.63 -7.64 6.68
CA VAL A 469 -20.96 -8.00 7.15
C VAL A 469 -21.93 -7.74 6.00
N VAL A 470 -22.37 -8.83 5.36
CA VAL A 470 -23.24 -8.76 4.18
C VAL A 470 -24.67 -8.35 4.55
N ASP A 471 -25.14 -8.74 5.74
CA ASP A 471 -26.40 -8.27 6.32
C ASP A 471 -26.38 -8.52 7.85
N PRO A 472 -26.44 -7.47 8.70
CA PRO A 472 -26.42 -7.61 10.14
C PRO A 472 -27.73 -8.15 10.75
N GLU A 473 -28.83 -8.22 9.99
CA GLU A 473 -30.15 -8.64 10.49
C GLU A 473 -30.49 -10.11 10.19
N ILE A 474 -29.69 -10.84 9.41
CA ILE A 474 -29.99 -12.24 9.05
C ILE A 474 -29.82 -13.16 10.26
N ALA A 475 -30.95 -13.59 10.81
CA ALA A 475 -31.01 -14.63 11.83
C ALA A 475 -30.38 -15.93 11.32
N ILE A 476 -29.34 -16.39 12.01
CA ILE A 476 -28.69 -17.68 11.72
C ILE A 476 -29.55 -18.79 12.31
N PRO A 477 -30.00 -19.79 11.52
CA PRO A 477 -30.78 -20.90 12.06
C PRO A 477 -29.99 -21.69 13.11
N ASN A 478 -30.65 -22.10 14.18
CA ASN A 478 -30.08 -22.95 15.24
C ASN A 478 -30.19 -24.46 14.93
N THR A 479 -30.46 -24.83 13.68
CA THR A 479 -30.57 -26.21 13.19
C THR A 479 -29.82 -26.38 11.87
N VAL A 480 -29.46 -27.61 11.51
CA VAL A 480 -28.95 -27.92 10.17
C VAL A 480 -30.08 -27.77 9.16
N THR A 481 -29.83 -27.11 8.03
CA THR A 481 -30.84 -26.84 7.00
C THR A 481 -30.41 -27.36 5.63
N VAL A 482 -31.38 -27.60 4.75
CA VAL A 482 -31.16 -28.05 3.37
C VAL A 482 -31.76 -27.03 2.42
N ARG A 483 -31.00 -26.60 1.41
CA ARG A 483 -31.49 -25.77 0.30
C ARG A 483 -31.03 -26.38 -1.02
N GLY A 484 -31.97 -26.94 -1.78
CA GLY A 484 -31.66 -27.64 -3.03
C GLY A 484 -30.68 -28.81 -2.83
N SER A 485 -29.55 -28.76 -3.53
CA SER A 485 -28.46 -29.74 -3.44
C SER A 485 -27.46 -29.46 -2.30
N SER A 486 -27.68 -28.42 -1.49
CA SER A 486 -26.75 -27.96 -0.46
C SER A 486 -27.30 -28.18 0.96
N VAL A 487 -26.40 -28.52 1.88
CA VAL A 487 -26.65 -28.66 3.32
C VAL A 487 -25.85 -27.59 4.07
N PHE A 488 -26.51 -26.88 4.98
CA PHE A 488 -25.90 -25.83 5.82
C PHE A 488 -25.95 -26.25 7.27
N ALA A 489 -24.78 -26.41 7.89
CA ALA A 489 -24.68 -26.75 9.30
C ALA A 489 -24.90 -25.53 10.22
N ASN A 490 -24.83 -24.31 9.67
CA ASN A 490 -25.08 -23.05 10.40
C ASN A 490 -24.20 -22.90 11.66
N GLY A 491 -22.96 -23.39 11.62
CA GLY A 491 -22.02 -23.36 12.75
C GLY A 491 -22.18 -24.52 13.74
N ILE A 492 -23.17 -25.40 13.56
CA ILE A 492 -23.34 -26.60 14.38
C ILE A 492 -22.27 -27.63 13.99
N PRO A 493 -21.49 -28.19 14.91
CA PRO A 493 -20.56 -29.27 14.59
C PRO A 493 -21.30 -30.53 14.12
N ILE A 494 -20.87 -31.10 12.98
CA ILE A 494 -21.54 -32.24 12.33
C ILE A 494 -20.61 -33.40 12.02
N VAL A 495 -21.18 -34.61 11.99
CA VAL A 495 -20.53 -35.83 11.52
C VAL A 495 -21.32 -36.42 10.35
N ILE A 496 -20.65 -36.65 9.22
CA ILE A 496 -21.20 -37.31 8.02
C ILE A 496 -20.75 -38.76 8.01
N ARG A 497 -21.72 -39.68 7.96
CA ARG A 497 -21.44 -41.12 7.86
C ARG A 497 -22.59 -41.89 7.24
N LYS A 498 -22.27 -43.07 6.69
CA LYS A 498 -23.28 -44.06 6.31
C LYS A 498 -24.02 -44.56 7.55
N ASP A 499 -25.32 -44.70 7.41
CA ASP A 499 -26.14 -45.38 8.39
C ASP A 499 -25.87 -46.89 8.37
N ARG A 500 -25.83 -47.49 9.56
CA ARG A 500 -25.49 -48.91 9.71
C ARG A 500 -26.60 -49.85 9.22
N ILE A 501 -27.84 -49.36 9.09
CA ILE A 501 -29.00 -50.18 8.73
C ILE A 501 -29.25 -50.14 7.23
N ASN A 502 -29.34 -48.94 6.64
CA ASN A 502 -29.75 -48.78 5.24
C ASN A 502 -28.62 -48.37 4.28
N GLY A 503 -27.40 -48.13 4.78
CA GLY A 503 -26.23 -47.77 3.96
C GLY A 503 -26.26 -46.37 3.33
N ARG A 504 -27.32 -45.58 3.57
CA ARG A 504 -27.44 -44.18 3.09
C ARG A 504 -26.60 -43.24 3.93
N THR A 505 -26.24 -42.08 3.38
CA THR A 505 -25.36 -41.12 4.05
C THR A 505 -26.20 -40.06 4.75
N PHE A 506 -25.94 -39.80 6.04
CA PHE A 506 -26.67 -38.79 6.81
C PHE A 506 -25.73 -37.88 7.59
N VAL A 507 -26.30 -36.76 8.05
CA VAL A 507 -25.67 -35.80 8.96
C VAL A 507 -26.11 -36.09 10.39
N TYR A 508 -25.14 -36.28 11.27
CA TYR A 508 -25.29 -36.51 12.70
C TYR A 508 -24.72 -35.33 13.49
N ASP A 509 -25.09 -35.26 14.76
CA ASP A 509 -24.44 -34.38 15.73
C ASP A 509 -22.95 -34.74 15.94
N ALA A 510 -22.24 -33.88 16.67
CA ALA A 510 -20.82 -34.05 16.98
C ALA A 510 -20.48 -35.41 17.62
N SER A 511 -21.44 -36.03 18.32
CA SER A 511 -21.26 -37.34 18.96
C SER A 511 -21.42 -38.51 17.98
N GLY A 512 -21.93 -38.25 16.78
CA GLY A 512 -22.28 -39.25 15.78
C GLY A 512 -23.53 -40.06 16.11
N ARG A 513 -24.31 -39.70 17.15
CA ARG A 513 -25.41 -40.53 17.69
C ARG A 513 -26.78 -40.10 17.17
N LYS A 514 -27.05 -38.79 17.11
CA LYS A 514 -28.36 -38.26 16.72
C LYS A 514 -28.30 -37.73 15.29
N ARG A 515 -29.23 -38.16 14.43
CA ARG A 515 -29.41 -37.56 13.10
C ARG A 515 -29.93 -36.13 13.25
N LEU A 516 -29.29 -35.21 12.55
CA LEU A 516 -29.71 -33.81 12.44
C LEU A 516 -30.60 -33.58 11.22
N LEU A 517 -30.55 -34.49 10.24
CA LEU A 517 -31.41 -34.49 9.06
C LEU A 517 -31.98 -35.90 8.80
N THR A 518 -33.19 -35.94 8.27
CA THR A 518 -33.83 -37.17 7.78
C THR A 518 -33.50 -37.46 6.31
N ALA A 519 -32.99 -36.46 5.58
CA ALA A 519 -32.63 -36.57 4.17
C ALA A 519 -31.27 -37.24 3.96
N ASP A 520 -31.19 -38.10 2.95
CA ASP A 520 -29.91 -38.64 2.46
C ASP A 520 -29.09 -37.50 1.83
N VAL A 521 -27.83 -37.40 2.23
CA VAL A 521 -26.90 -36.36 1.75
C VAL A 521 -25.93 -36.85 0.69
N ASN A 522 -26.15 -38.06 0.15
CA ASN A 522 -25.34 -38.61 -0.93
C ASN A 522 -25.23 -37.64 -2.12
N GLY A 523 -24.00 -37.28 -2.49
CA GLY A 523 -23.69 -36.37 -3.61
C GLY A 523 -24.04 -34.89 -3.38
N LYS A 524 -24.42 -34.48 -2.16
CA LYS A 524 -24.72 -33.08 -1.84
C LYS A 524 -23.48 -32.26 -1.54
N GLU A 525 -23.61 -30.94 -1.64
CA GLU A 525 -22.63 -29.99 -1.12
C GLU A 525 -22.86 -29.76 0.36
N ILE A 526 -21.79 -29.73 1.16
CA ILE A 526 -21.85 -29.50 2.60
C ILE A 526 -21.16 -28.19 2.93
N TYR A 527 -21.84 -27.34 3.68
CA TYR A 527 -21.33 -26.09 4.23
C TYR A 527 -21.34 -26.16 5.75
N GLY A 528 -20.18 -25.99 6.40
CA GLY A 528 -20.09 -25.91 7.86
C GLY A 528 -20.73 -24.64 8.43
N GLY A 529 -20.75 -23.57 7.66
CA GLY A 529 -21.34 -22.28 8.01
C GLY A 529 -22.79 -22.14 7.55
N SER A 530 -23.25 -20.89 7.50
CA SER A 530 -24.62 -20.56 7.08
C SER A 530 -24.70 -20.13 5.61
N TYR A 531 -25.92 -19.97 5.10
CA TYR A 531 -26.10 -19.44 3.74
C TYR A 531 -25.60 -18.00 3.61
N GLN A 532 -25.86 -17.11 4.58
CA GLN A 532 -25.57 -15.66 4.50
C GLN A 532 -25.06 -15.01 5.81
N GLY A 533 -25.42 -15.54 6.99
CA GLY A 533 -24.97 -15.01 8.28
C GLY A 533 -23.56 -15.48 8.70
N ILE A 534 -22.88 -14.67 9.51
CA ILE A 534 -21.54 -14.95 10.02
C ILE A 534 -21.62 -15.81 11.27
N VAL A 535 -21.03 -17.01 11.24
CA VAL A 535 -20.90 -17.86 12.43
C VAL A 535 -19.53 -17.65 13.10
N ASN A 536 -19.40 -18.07 14.37
CA ASN A 536 -18.13 -17.96 15.08
C ASN A 536 -17.13 -19.03 14.61
N ARG A 537 -17.47 -20.30 14.76
CA ARG A 537 -16.65 -21.46 14.39
C ARG A 537 -17.49 -22.52 13.69
N THR A 538 -16.84 -23.40 12.93
CA THR A 538 -17.48 -24.55 12.29
C THR A 538 -16.63 -25.80 12.45
N SER A 539 -17.25 -26.97 12.34
CA SER A 539 -16.56 -28.26 12.39
C SER A 539 -17.34 -29.30 11.59
N VAL A 540 -16.76 -29.73 10.46
CA VAL A 540 -17.31 -30.78 9.61
C VAL A 540 -16.42 -32.02 9.71
N THR A 541 -16.96 -33.13 10.20
CA THR A 541 -16.27 -34.43 10.20
C THR A 541 -16.93 -35.38 9.21
N MET A 542 -16.16 -36.12 8.43
CA MET A 542 -16.66 -37.17 7.53
C MET A 542 -15.93 -38.49 7.79
N GLU A 543 -16.71 -39.53 8.13
CA GLU A 543 -16.19 -40.87 8.44
C GLU A 543 -16.51 -41.89 7.33
N SER A 544 -17.57 -41.66 6.55
CA SER A 544 -17.96 -42.48 5.40
C SER A 544 -19.04 -41.82 4.56
N GLY A 545 -19.37 -42.40 3.41
CA GLY A 545 -20.41 -41.89 2.50
C GLY A 545 -19.81 -41.25 1.26
N THR A 546 -20.65 -40.60 0.44
CA THR A 546 -20.21 -39.86 -0.74
C THR A 546 -20.89 -38.50 -0.78
N VAL A 547 -20.12 -37.42 -0.90
CA VAL A 547 -20.61 -36.03 -1.05
C VAL A 547 -19.92 -35.36 -2.24
N SER A 548 -20.47 -34.28 -2.78
CA SER A 548 -19.87 -33.63 -3.95
C SER A 548 -18.73 -32.68 -3.55
N ARG A 549 -19.01 -31.75 -2.63
CA ARG A 549 -18.07 -30.73 -2.13
C ARG A 549 -18.25 -30.54 -0.63
N ILE A 550 -17.18 -30.12 0.03
CA ILE A 550 -17.22 -29.68 1.42
C ILE A 550 -16.58 -28.30 1.51
N TYR A 551 -17.31 -27.37 2.14
CA TYR A 551 -16.84 -26.05 2.54
C TYR A 551 -16.81 -26.01 4.07
N GLY A 552 -15.67 -25.66 4.65
CA GLY A 552 -15.56 -25.48 6.10
C GLY A 552 -16.42 -24.31 6.56
N GLY A 553 -16.57 -23.28 5.73
CA GLY A 553 -17.40 -22.11 5.96
C GLY A 553 -18.80 -22.19 5.35
N GLY A 554 -19.40 -21.02 5.11
CA GLY A 554 -20.75 -20.88 4.57
C GLY A 554 -20.79 -20.74 3.05
N TYR A 555 -21.97 -20.43 2.50
CA TYR A 555 -22.09 -20.04 1.09
C TYR A 555 -21.63 -18.59 0.94
N GLN A 556 -22.49 -17.63 1.27
CA GLN A 556 -22.14 -16.20 1.42
C GLN A 556 -21.81 -15.84 2.88
N GLY A 557 -22.24 -16.66 3.84
CA GLY A 557 -21.97 -16.47 5.26
C GLY A 557 -20.52 -16.75 5.63
N GLY A 558 -19.88 -15.81 6.33
CA GLY A 558 -18.51 -15.94 6.80
C GLY A 558 -18.36 -16.78 8.07
N VAL A 559 -17.11 -17.03 8.46
CA VAL A 559 -16.73 -17.64 9.74
C VAL A 559 -15.71 -16.72 10.41
N SER A 560 -16.10 -16.06 11.50
CA SER A 560 -15.27 -14.99 12.09
C SER A 560 -14.01 -15.49 12.82
N ASP A 561 -14.01 -16.74 13.28
CA ASP A 561 -12.84 -17.39 13.89
C ASP A 561 -12.36 -18.53 12.99
N THR A 562 -12.59 -19.80 13.36
CA THR A 562 -11.94 -20.93 12.68
C THR A 562 -12.96 -21.83 11.99
N ALA A 563 -12.68 -22.17 10.72
CA ALA A 563 -13.38 -23.21 9.98
C ALA A 563 -12.58 -24.52 9.95
N GLY A 564 -13.20 -25.63 10.34
CA GLY A 564 -12.54 -26.94 10.49
C GLY A 564 -13.18 -28.04 9.65
N ILE A 565 -12.34 -28.82 8.96
CA ILE A 565 -12.73 -30.04 8.23
C ILE A 565 -11.84 -31.20 8.67
N THR A 566 -12.46 -32.34 8.98
CA THR A 566 -11.77 -33.60 9.28
C THR A 566 -12.39 -34.72 8.43
N ILE A 567 -11.57 -35.46 7.68
CA ILE A 567 -12.02 -36.60 6.89
C ILE A 567 -11.17 -37.81 7.24
N THR A 568 -11.82 -38.85 7.76
CA THR A 568 -11.19 -40.13 8.11
C THR A 568 -11.70 -41.28 7.25
N GLY A 569 -12.71 -41.03 6.40
CA GLY A 569 -13.22 -42.00 5.44
C GLY A 569 -14.36 -41.44 4.58
N GLY A 570 -14.65 -42.15 3.50
CA GLY A 570 -15.64 -41.76 2.49
C GLY A 570 -15.08 -40.91 1.36
N ASP A 571 -15.97 -40.45 0.48
CA ASP A 571 -15.63 -39.90 -0.83
C ASP A 571 -16.18 -38.48 -1.02
N VAL A 572 -15.31 -37.52 -1.31
CA VAL A 572 -15.74 -36.22 -1.87
C VAL A 572 -15.37 -36.24 -3.34
N THR A 573 -16.36 -36.11 -4.22
CA THR A 573 -16.14 -36.36 -5.66
C THR A 573 -15.55 -35.18 -6.41
N GLU A 574 -15.64 -33.98 -5.84
CA GLU A 574 -15.11 -32.74 -6.41
C GLU A 574 -13.98 -32.17 -5.53
N VAL A 575 -14.26 -31.07 -4.81
CA VAL A 575 -13.25 -30.22 -4.17
C VAL A 575 -13.59 -29.98 -2.70
N ILE A 576 -12.56 -29.95 -1.87
CA ILE A 576 -12.63 -29.46 -0.48
C ILE A 576 -12.13 -28.02 -0.44
N TYR A 577 -12.89 -27.14 0.21
CA TYR A 577 -12.49 -25.78 0.53
C TYR A 577 -12.50 -25.61 2.05
N GLY A 578 -11.36 -25.28 2.65
CA GLY A 578 -11.27 -25.09 4.10
C GLY A 578 -12.09 -23.89 4.59
N GLY A 579 -12.35 -22.92 3.71
CA GLY A 579 -13.19 -21.76 3.97
C GLY A 579 -14.60 -21.85 3.39
N SER A 580 -15.18 -20.70 3.06
CA SER A 580 -16.54 -20.57 2.50
C SER A 580 -16.53 -20.60 0.97
N PHE A 581 -17.70 -20.65 0.34
CA PHE A 581 -17.79 -20.39 -1.10
C PHE A 581 -17.45 -18.93 -1.42
N ASP A 582 -18.09 -17.99 -0.74
CA ASP A 582 -18.02 -16.55 -1.02
C ASP A 582 -17.76 -15.69 0.23
N GLY A 583 -18.03 -16.23 1.42
CA GLY A 583 -17.82 -15.52 2.69
C GLY A 583 -16.35 -15.51 3.15
N ASP A 584 -15.96 -14.47 3.87
CA ASP A 584 -14.65 -14.41 4.52
C ASP A 584 -14.57 -15.38 5.71
N VAL A 585 -13.37 -15.90 5.95
CA VAL A 585 -13.08 -16.81 7.07
C VAL A 585 -11.90 -16.29 7.87
N GLY A 586 -11.90 -16.45 9.19
CA GLY A 586 -10.77 -16.11 10.03
C GLY A 586 -9.59 -17.00 9.71
N SER A 587 -9.55 -18.22 10.23
CA SER A 587 -8.54 -19.22 9.89
C SER A 587 -9.18 -20.53 9.44
N THR A 588 -8.43 -21.36 8.71
CA THR A 588 -8.92 -22.65 8.23
C THR A 588 -8.02 -23.79 8.64
N SER A 589 -8.62 -24.95 8.90
CA SER A 589 -7.91 -26.20 9.16
C SER A 589 -8.57 -27.36 8.44
N ILE A 590 -7.77 -28.11 7.69
CA ILE A 590 -8.19 -29.34 7.02
C ILE A 590 -7.27 -30.47 7.47
N TYR A 591 -7.87 -31.57 7.92
CA TYR A 591 -7.17 -32.82 8.19
C TYR A 591 -7.83 -33.94 7.38
N VAL A 592 -7.06 -34.67 6.58
CA VAL A 592 -7.53 -35.84 5.84
C VAL A 592 -6.59 -37.01 6.10
N SER A 593 -7.15 -38.17 6.40
CA SER A 593 -6.39 -39.38 6.69
C SER A 593 -6.95 -40.58 5.95
N GLY A 594 -6.06 -41.34 5.31
CA GLY A 594 -6.35 -42.57 4.59
C GLY A 594 -6.30 -42.40 3.07
N PRO A 595 -6.48 -43.50 2.30
CA PRO A 595 -6.45 -43.48 0.83
C PRO A 595 -7.68 -42.75 0.29
N TYR A 596 -7.60 -41.42 0.30
CA TYR A 596 -8.62 -40.51 -0.15
C TYR A 596 -8.25 -39.97 -1.53
N VAL A 597 -9.23 -39.80 -2.42
CA VAL A 597 -9.00 -39.27 -3.78
C VAL A 597 -9.92 -38.09 -4.04
N ALA A 598 -9.34 -36.90 -4.26
CA ALA A 598 -10.06 -35.67 -4.60
C ALA A 598 -9.57 -35.00 -5.88
N LYS A 599 -10.47 -34.24 -6.54
CA LYS A 599 -10.08 -33.34 -7.63
C LYS A 599 -9.36 -32.09 -7.12
N GLY A 600 -9.52 -31.75 -5.85
CA GLY A 600 -8.62 -30.78 -5.21
C GLY A 600 -8.91 -30.50 -3.75
N VAL A 601 -7.89 -29.96 -3.09
CA VAL A 601 -7.98 -29.46 -1.70
C VAL A 601 -7.41 -28.05 -1.67
N ASN A 602 -8.29 -27.10 -1.39
CA ASN A 602 -7.95 -25.69 -1.23
C ASN A 602 -8.04 -25.34 0.25
N ALA A 603 -6.94 -24.87 0.83
CA ALA A 603 -6.89 -24.59 2.25
C ALA A 603 -7.84 -23.46 2.65
N GLY A 604 -8.03 -22.46 1.78
CA GLY A 604 -8.91 -21.31 2.01
C GLY A 604 -10.33 -21.46 1.46
N SER A 605 -11.00 -20.32 1.31
CA SER A 605 -12.30 -20.22 0.64
C SER A 605 -12.18 -20.44 -0.87
N ARG A 606 -13.33 -20.57 -1.56
CA ARG A 606 -13.37 -20.50 -3.02
C ARG A 606 -13.12 -19.06 -3.48
N ASN A 607 -14.03 -18.14 -3.20
CA ASN A 607 -13.93 -16.74 -3.63
C ASN A 607 -13.79 -15.73 -2.46
N GLY A 608 -14.02 -16.16 -1.22
CA GLY A 608 -13.83 -15.34 -0.03
C GLY A 608 -12.35 -15.23 0.39
N CYS A 609 -12.04 -14.29 1.28
CA CYS A 609 -10.68 -14.17 1.84
C CYS A 609 -10.51 -15.02 3.12
N VAL A 610 -9.27 -15.36 3.44
CA VAL A 610 -8.88 -15.86 4.76
C VAL A 610 -8.14 -14.76 5.50
N ARG A 611 -8.63 -14.35 6.67
CA ARG A 611 -8.11 -13.20 7.44
C ARG A 611 -6.94 -13.55 8.37
N GLY A 612 -6.76 -14.83 8.66
CA GLY A 612 -5.68 -15.42 9.43
C GLY A 612 -5.00 -16.52 8.62
N ASP A 613 -4.72 -17.64 9.28
CA ASP A 613 -3.87 -18.70 8.73
C ASP A 613 -4.68 -19.80 8.05
N THR A 614 -4.05 -20.46 7.08
CA THR A 614 -4.56 -21.70 6.49
C THR A 614 -3.64 -22.87 6.85
N LYS A 615 -4.24 -24.01 7.20
CA LYS A 615 -3.52 -25.24 7.50
C LYS A 615 -4.17 -26.46 6.87
N VAL A 616 -3.40 -27.22 6.10
CA VAL A 616 -3.83 -28.51 5.54
C VAL A 616 -2.84 -29.59 5.92
N VAL A 617 -3.36 -30.72 6.41
CA VAL A 617 -2.60 -31.95 6.63
C VAL A 617 -3.32 -33.08 5.91
N LEU A 618 -2.62 -33.70 4.96
CA LEU A 618 -3.07 -34.91 4.27
C LEU A 618 -2.15 -36.08 4.62
N VAL A 619 -2.75 -37.22 4.96
CA VAL A 619 -2.02 -38.46 5.26
C VAL A 619 -2.48 -39.56 4.30
N ASP A 620 -1.55 -40.15 3.55
CA ASP A 620 -1.77 -41.23 2.59
C ASP A 620 -2.83 -40.92 1.51
N SER A 621 -2.96 -39.65 1.13
CA SER A 621 -4.03 -39.15 0.26
C SER A 621 -3.56 -38.86 -1.17
N VAL A 622 -4.52 -38.86 -2.11
CA VAL A 622 -4.34 -38.50 -3.51
C VAL A 622 -5.17 -37.26 -3.86
N ALA A 623 -4.54 -36.25 -4.44
CA ALA A 623 -5.24 -35.07 -4.91
C ALA A 623 -4.74 -34.63 -6.29
N LYS A 624 -5.65 -34.13 -7.13
CA LYS A 624 -5.26 -33.58 -8.42
C LYS A 624 -4.58 -32.20 -8.25
N GLY A 625 -5.29 -31.23 -7.66
CA GLY A 625 -4.73 -29.91 -7.36
C GLY A 625 -4.74 -29.60 -5.87
N LEU A 626 -3.62 -29.11 -5.35
CA LEU A 626 -3.47 -28.68 -3.96
C LEU A 626 -3.12 -27.20 -3.92
N TYR A 627 -3.90 -26.40 -3.18
CA TYR A 627 -3.62 -24.99 -2.95
C TYR A 627 -3.51 -24.73 -1.45
N ALA A 628 -2.38 -24.21 -1.00
CA ALA A 628 -2.21 -23.75 0.37
C ALA A 628 -2.98 -22.44 0.64
N GLY A 629 -3.40 -21.73 -0.41
CA GLY A 629 -4.29 -20.57 -0.35
C GLY A 629 -5.75 -20.86 -0.70
N THR A 630 -6.42 -19.89 -1.32
CA THR A 630 -7.81 -19.98 -1.81
C THR A 630 -7.86 -20.54 -3.24
N GLY A 631 -9.03 -21.05 -3.65
CA GLY A 631 -9.15 -21.86 -4.88
C GLY A 631 -10.01 -21.31 -6.02
N GLY A 632 -10.67 -20.16 -5.87
CA GLY A 632 -11.60 -19.61 -6.86
C GLY A 632 -10.98 -18.58 -7.79
N ASP A 633 -11.77 -18.16 -8.79
CA ASP A 633 -11.34 -17.22 -9.83
C ASP A 633 -11.48 -15.74 -9.40
N GLY A 634 -11.81 -15.49 -8.13
CA GLY A 634 -12.04 -14.16 -7.54
C GLY A 634 -13.48 -13.65 -7.70
N ARG A 635 -13.85 -12.64 -6.90
CA ARG A 635 -15.10 -11.87 -7.08
C ARG A 635 -14.85 -10.66 -7.99
N PHE A 636 -15.75 -10.40 -8.95
CA PHE A 636 -15.72 -9.15 -9.72
C PHE A 636 -15.79 -7.93 -8.77
N GLY A 637 -14.81 -7.03 -8.87
CA GLY A 637 -14.82 -5.72 -8.18
C GLY A 637 -14.29 -5.68 -6.74
N CYS A 638 -13.59 -6.71 -6.25
CA CYS A 638 -12.94 -6.71 -4.93
C CYS A 638 -11.61 -7.50 -4.97
N PRO A 639 -10.64 -7.24 -4.07
CA PRO A 639 -9.53 -8.16 -3.81
C PRO A 639 -10.06 -9.39 -3.05
N GLY A 640 -10.93 -10.18 -3.67
CA GLY A 640 -11.45 -11.43 -3.13
C GLY A 640 -10.47 -12.56 -3.42
N SER A 641 -10.32 -13.49 -2.47
CA SER A 641 -9.45 -14.67 -2.51
C SER A 641 -8.03 -14.50 -1.93
N ASP A 642 -7.71 -13.44 -1.19
CA ASP A 642 -6.41 -13.34 -0.50
C ASP A 642 -6.37 -14.18 0.80
N VAL A 643 -5.15 -14.58 1.21
CA VAL A 643 -4.86 -15.07 2.57
C VAL A 643 -4.01 -14.03 3.28
N MET A 644 -4.50 -13.46 4.38
CA MET A 644 -3.80 -12.39 5.11
C MET A 644 -2.70 -12.95 6.03
N GLY A 645 -2.89 -14.15 6.58
CA GLY A 645 -1.91 -14.82 7.43
C GLY A 645 -0.96 -15.73 6.67
N ASN A 646 -0.43 -16.73 7.37
CA ASN A 646 0.44 -17.75 6.83
C ASN A 646 -0.35 -18.92 6.25
N ALA A 647 0.19 -19.53 5.22
CA ALA A 647 -0.35 -20.75 4.64
C ALA A 647 0.58 -21.93 4.84
N SER A 648 0.01 -23.06 5.23
CA SER A 648 0.76 -24.29 5.45
C SER A 648 0.08 -25.50 4.83
N TYR A 649 0.89 -26.32 4.18
CA TYR A 649 0.50 -27.60 3.63
C TYR A 649 1.47 -28.68 4.09
N THR A 650 0.94 -29.78 4.64
CA THR A 650 1.72 -30.96 4.98
C THR A 650 1.11 -32.17 4.29
N LEU A 651 1.88 -32.85 3.45
CA LEU A 651 1.50 -34.12 2.83
C LEU A 651 2.42 -35.21 3.39
N VAL A 652 1.84 -36.18 4.12
CA VAL A 652 2.54 -37.30 4.75
C VAL A 652 2.16 -38.58 4.02
N GLY A 653 2.98 -39.01 3.07
CA GLY A 653 2.64 -40.10 2.16
C GLY A 653 1.53 -39.72 1.16
N GLY A 654 1.64 -40.17 -0.10
CA GLY A 654 0.57 -40.03 -1.09
C GLY A 654 1.00 -39.45 -2.43
N MET A 655 0.06 -38.84 -3.14
CA MET A 655 0.26 -38.33 -4.50
C MET A 655 -0.47 -37.00 -4.73
N ALA A 656 0.21 -36.06 -5.37
CA ALA A 656 -0.39 -34.87 -5.93
C ALA A 656 -0.04 -34.73 -7.42
N GLU A 657 -1.01 -34.32 -8.26
CA GLU A 657 -0.67 -33.96 -9.63
C GLU A 657 0.01 -32.57 -9.68
N SER A 658 -0.60 -31.59 -9.04
CA SER A 658 -0.08 -30.22 -8.94
C SER A 658 -0.18 -29.70 -7.50
N ILE A 659 0.90 -29.11 -6.98
CA ILE A 659 0.96 -28.48 -5.65
C ILE A 659 1.28 -26.99 -5.81
N TYR A 660 0.46 -26.14 -5.21
CA TYR A 660 0.61 -24.68 -5.21
C TYR A 660 0.67 -24.16 -3.78
N GLY A 661 1.75 -23.46 -3.44
CA GLY A 661 1.91 -22.79 -2.15
C GLY A 661 1.12 -21.47 -2.05
N GLY A 662 0.63 -20.93 -3.17
CA GLY A 662 -0.18 -19.72 -3.21
C GLY A 662 -1.69 -19.94 -3.31
N CYS A 663 -2.40 -18.86 -3.61
CA CYS A 663 -3.79 -18.93 -4.06
C CYS A 663 -3.88 -19.11 -5.59
N LYS A 664 -5.06 -19.50 -6.08
CA LYS A 664 -5.34 -19.57 -7.52
C LYS A 664 -5.32 -18.19 -8.20
N THR A 665 -5.91 -17.17 -7.56
CA THR A 665 -5.98 -15.78 -8.10
C THR A 665 -5.59 -14.69 -7.11
N GLY A 666 -5.81 -14.90 -5.80
CA GLY A 666 -5.42 -13.95 -4.75
C GLY A 666 -3.95 -14.06 -4.34
N VAL A 667 -3.53 -13.21 -3.41
CA VAL A 667 -2.15 -13.19 -2.88
C VAL A 667 -2.13 -13.68 -1.44
N ILE A 668 -1.10 -14.44 -1.08
CA ILE A 668 -0.79 -14.71 0.33
C ILE A 668 0.08 -13.58 0.87
N LYS A 669 -0.38 -12.86 1.90
CA LYS A 669 0.34 -11.74 2.49
C LYS A 669 1.41 -12.20 3.49
N GLY A 670 1.16 -13.28 4.23
CA GLY A 670 2.13 -13.93 5.09
C GLY A 670 3.09 -14.84 4.31
N THR A 671 3.62 -15.84 5.00
CA THR A 671 4.50 -16.86 4.42
C THR A 671 3.71 -18.04 3.87
N SER A 672 4.30 -18.79 2.94
CA SER A 672 3.79 -20.10 2.52
C SER A 672 4.80 -21.20 2.84
N THR A 673 4.34 -22.28 3.46
CA THR A 673 5.17 -23.45 3.80
C THR A 673 4.55 -24.72 3.25
N ILE A 674 5.27 -25.41 2.37
CA ILE A 674 4.93 -26.75 1.88
C ILE A 674 5.88 -27.75 2.53
N THR A 675 5.35 -28.75 3.22
CA THR A 675 6.12 -29.85 3.83
C THR A 675 5.68 -31.16 3.20
N LEU A 676 6.63 -31.87 2.57
CA LEU A 676 6.41 -33.20 2.02
C LEU A 676 7.18 -34.20 2.87
N GLU A 677 6.45 -35.12 3.50
CA GLU A 677 7.01 -36.15 4.37
C GLU A 677 6.64 -37.54 3.86
N GLY A 678 7.54 -38.51 4.05
CA GLY A 678 7.34 -39.86 3.53
C GLY A 678 7.50 -39.93 2.01
N GLN A 679 6.88 -40.95 1.41
CA GLN A 679 6.94 -41.13 -0.03
C GLN A 679 5.82 -40.38 -0.73
N ILE A 680 6.20 -39.32 -1.44
CA ILE A 680 5.29 -38.46 -2.20
C ILE A 680 5.55 -38.61 -3.69
N VAL A 681 4.49 -38.72 -4.48
CA VAL A 681 4.54 -38.59 -5.93
C VAL A 681 4.02 -37.22 -6.34
N VAL A 682 4.85 -36.44 -7.06
CA VAL A 682 4.43 -35.20 -7.73
C VAL A 682 4.47 -35.43 -9.24
N LYS A 683 3.31 -35.37 -9.90
CA LYS A 683 3.21 -35.74 -11.33
C LYS A 683 3.58 -34.61 -12.27
N LYS A 684 3.12 -33.39 -12.01
CA LYS A 684 3.17 -32.27 -12.97
C LYS A 684 3.98 -31.08 -12.45
N VAL A 685 3.54 -30.44 -11.36
CA VAL A 685 4.18 -29.20 -10.88
C VAL A 685 4.15 -29.09 -9.35
N LEU A 686 5.21 -28.50 -8.82
CA LEU A 686 5.28 -27.96 -7.46
C LEU A 686 5.70 -26.49 -7.58
N ASP A 687 4.75 -25.58 -7.42
CA ASP A 687 4.96 -24.14 -7.44
C ASP A 687 4.73 -23.58 -6.03
N ALA A 688 5.80 -23.18 -5.35
CA ALA A 688 5.73 -22.72 -3.96
C ALA A 688 5.03 -21.35 -3.81
N GLN A 689 4.88 -20.58 -4.89
CA GLN A 689 4.28 -19.24 -4.86
C GLN A 689 2.83 -19.23 -5.34
N GLY A 690 2.43 -20.19 -6.17
CA GLY A 690 1.13 -20.21 -6.82
C GLY A 690 0.96 -19.05 -7.82
N LYS A 691 -0.10 -19.10 -8.62
CA LYS A 691 -0.36 -18.10 -9.67
C LYS A 691 -0.55 -16.68 -9.16
N GLY A 692 -1.12 -16.52 -7.96
CA GLY A 692 -1.34 -15.20 -7.36
C GLY A 692 -0.19 -14.70 -6.47
N GLY A 693 0.82 -15.53 -6.18
CA GLY A 693 2.03 -15.14 -5.46
C GLY A 693 1.93 -15.10 -3.93
N VAL A 694 3.11 -15.00 -3.30
CA VAL A 694 3.30 -14.96 -1.84
C VAL A 694 4.22 -13.79 -1.48
N SER A 695 3.76 -12.90 -0.61
CA SER A 695 4.49 -11.67 -0.24
C SER A 695 5.52 -11.90 0.87
N GLY A 696 5.25 -12.78 1.83
CA GLY A 696 6.14 -13.07 2.96
C GLY A 696 7.26 -14.07 2.66
N GLY A 697 7.33 -14.59 1.43
CA GLY A 697 8.27 -15.65 1.04
C GLY A 697 7.67 -17.05 1.12
N ALA A 698 8.23 -17.97 0.34
CA ALA A 698 7.76 -19.34 0.23
C ALA A 698 8.87 -20.33 0.62
N THR A 699 8.53 -21.34 1.43
CA THR A 699 9.45 -22.40 1.87
C THR A 699 8.92 -23.76 1.44
N VAL A 700 9.78 -24.59 0.86
CA VAL A 700 9.48 -25.98 0.54
C VAL A 700 10.42 -26.90 1.33
N THR A 701 9.86 -27.72 2.21
CA THR A 701 10.57 -28.71 3.01
C THR A 701 10.36 -30.10 2.41
N ILE A 702 11.45 -30.76 2.01
CA ILE A 702 11.44 -32.07 1.33
C ILE A 702 12.56 -32.98 1.84
N PRO A 703 12.46 -34.31 1.71
CA PRO A 703 13.54 -35.22 2.05
C PRO A 703 14.74 -35.07 1.11
N GLU A 704 15.96 -35.32 1.62
CA GLU A 704 17.20 -35.34 0.82
C GLU A 704 17.13 -36.26 -0.42
N ASN A 705 16.35 -37.34 -0.35
CA ASN A 705 16.17 -38.30 -1.43
C ASN A 705 14.90 -38.06 -2.27
N PHE A 706 14.36 -36.83 -2.28
CA PHE A 706 13.22 -36.44 -3.09
C PHE A 706 13.57 -36.47 -4.58
N ILE A 707 12.88 -37.33 -5.35
CA ILE A 707 13.22 -37.60 -6.76
C ILE A 707 12.54 -36.67 -7.77
N TYR A 708 11.61 -35.82 -7.33
CA TYR A 708 10.82 -34.91 -8.19
C TYR A 708 11.32 -33.46 -8.13
N MET A 709 12.63 -33.27 -7.92
CA MET A 709 13.25 -31.93 -7.90
C MET A 709 13.03 -31.16 -9.20
N ASP A 710 12.91 -31.87 -10.33
CA ASP A 710 12.63 -31.30 -11.66
C ASP A 710 11.22 -30.72 -11.79
N LYS A 711 10.31 -31.03 -10.86
CA LYS A 711 8.93 -30.51 -10.84
C LYS A 711 8.79 -29.21 -10.06
N ILE A 712 9.82 -28.79 -9.34
CA ILE A 712 9.81 -27.55 -8.56
C ILE A 712 10.01 -26.37 -9.52
N GLU A 713 9.01 -25.51 -9.66
CA GLU A 713 9.15 -24.25 -10.39
C GLU A 713 10.02 -23.28 -9.60
N GLN A 714 11.18 -22.94 -10.14
CA GLN A 714 12.12 -22.02 -9.50
C GLN A 714 11.75 -20.57 -9.81
N GLY A 715 11.42 -19.81 -8.77
CA GLY A 715 11.18 -18.36 -8.81
C GLY A 715 12.07 -17.61 -7.82
N LYS A 716 12.17 -16.28 -7.95
CA LYS A 716 12.88 -15.44 -6.95
C LYS A 716 12.17 -15.57 -5.59
N GLY A 717 12.92 -15.92 -4.53
CA GLY A 717 12.42 -15.91 -3.15
C GLY A 717 11.76 -17.20 -2.65
N ILE A 718 12.14 -18.37 -3.20
CA ILE A 718 11.77 -19.68 -2.66
C ILE A 718 12.95 -20.25 -1.86
N ASP A 719 12.72 -20.59 -0.59
CA ASP A 719 13.66 -21.31 0.27
C ASP A 719 13.39 -22.82 0.21
N ILE A 720 14.41 -23.64 -0.04
CA ILE A 720 14.30 -25.10 -0.08
C ILE A 720 15.06 -25.68 1.11
N GLN A 721 14.33 -26.39 1.98
CA GLN A 721 14.89 -27.02 3.16
C GLN A 721 14.87 -28.54 3.00
N LEU A 722 16.01 -29.17 3.28
CA LEU A 722 16.18 -30.62 3.18
C LEU A 722 16.02 -31.26 4.56
N THR A 723 15.25 -32.35 4.62
CA THR A 723 15.12 -33.21 5.81
C THR A 723 15.78 -34.56 5.57
N ALA A 724 15.94 -35.35 6.65
CA ALA A 724 16.58 -36.65 6.58
C ALA A 724 15.91 -37.57 5.53
N PRO A 725 16.70 -38.43 4.84
CA PRO A 725 16.18 -39.29 3.78
C PRO A 725 15.16 -40.30 4.32
N VAL A 726 14.10 -40.54 3.55
CA VAL A 726 13.02 -41.49 3.91
C VAL A 726 13.22 -42.87 3.25
N PRO A 727 12.90 -43.99 3.93
CA PRO A 727 13.06 -45.33 3.37
C PRO A 727 12.27 -45.56 2.06
N LYS A 728 12.82 -46.39 1.16
CA LYS A 728 12.10 -46.89 -0.03
C LYS A 728 11.00 -47.88 0.39
N ASN A 729 9.78 -47.40 0.55
CA ASN A 729 8.55 -48.21 0.64
C ASN A 729 7.81 -48.23 -0.71
N THR A 730 6.67 -48.91 -0.76
CA THR A 730 5.73 -48.88 -1.89
C THR A 730 4.83 -47.65 -1.80
N VAL A 731 4.86 -46.80 -2.83
CA VAL A 731 3.84 -45.77 -3.09
C VAL A 731 2.45 -46.43 -3.03
N PRO A 732 1.41 -45.77 -2.48
CA PRO A 732 0.05 -46.29 -2.54
C PRO A 732 -0.30 -46.70 -3.97
N GLY A 733 -0.77 -47.94 -4.16
CA GLY A 733 -1.09 -48.45 -5.48
C GLY A 733 -2.09 -47.53 -6.19
N ILE A 734 -1.77 -47.14 -7.44
CA ILE A 734 -2.67 -46.38 -8.29
C ILE A 734 -3.85 -47.30 -8.64
N GLY A 735 -4.95 -47.17 -7.89
CA GLY A 735 -6.20 -47.87 -8.18
C GLY A 735 -6.99 -47.20 -9.30
N LYS A 736 -7.97 -47.91 -9.86
CA LYS A 736 -8.85 -47.44 -10.95
C LYS A 736 -9.41 -46.02 -10.73
N ARG A 737 -9.84 -45.70 -9.51
CA ARG A 737 -10.39 -44.37 -9.18
C ARG A 737 -9.33 -43.25 -9.21
N THR A 738 -8.09 -43.56 -8.83
CA THR A 738 -6.97 -42.63 -8.97
C THR A 738 -6.73 -42.32 -10.44
N GLU A 739 -6.73 -43.33 -11.30
CA GLU A 739 -6.61 -43.15 -12.76
C GLU A 739 -7.75 -42.31 -13.32
N GLU A 740 -8.99 -42.61 -12.93
CA GLU A 740 -10.18 -41.84 -13.35
C GLU A 740 -10.03 -40.36 -12.98
N VAL A 741 -9.72 -40.03 -11.72
CA VAL A 741 -9.58 -38.62 -11.28
C VAL A 741 -8.47 -37.89 -12.02
N LEU A 742 -7.31 -38.54 -12.22
CA LEU A 742 -6.16 -37.96 -12.91
C LEU A 742 -6.32 -37.86 -14.44
N SER A 743 -7.24 -38.63 -15.01
CA SER A 743 -7.51 -38.67 -16.47
C SER A 743 -8.49 -37.60 -16.95
N THR A 744 -9.25 -36.98 -16.05
CA THR A 744 -10.22 -35.95 -16.42
C THR A 744 -9.53 -34.66 -16.89
N GLU A 745 -9.97 -34.05 -18.00
CA GLU A 745 -9.43 -32.76 -18.49
C GLU A 745 -9.91 -31.53 -17.69
N GLY A 746 -10.64 -31.73 -16.59
CA GLY A 746 -11.17 -30.63 -15.76
C GLY A 746 -10.08 -29.81 -15.05
N GLU A 747 -10.33 -28.52 -14.86
CA GLU A 747 -9.42 -27.59 -14.18
C GLU A 747 -9.11 -28.03 -12.73
N GLU A 748 -7.85 -27.88 -12.35
CA GLU A 748 -7.37 -28.02 -10.98
C GLU A 748 -8.23 -27.13 -10.05
N GLY A 749 -9.03 -27.75 -9.18
CA GLY A 749 -9.84 -27.04 -8.19
C GLY A 749 -11.22 -26.52 -8.64
N LYS A 750 -11.76 -26.90 -9.83
CA LYS A 750 -13.13 -26.46 -10.24
C LYS A 750 -14.27 -27.31 -9.74
#